data_AF-A0A7X7RML6-F1
#
_entry.id   AF-A0A7X7RML6-F1
#
_cell.length_a   1.000
_cell.length_b   1.000
_cell.length_c   1.000
_cell.angle_alpha   90.00
_cell.angle_beta   90.00
_cell.angle_gamma   90.00
#
_symmetry.space_group_name_H-M   'P 1'
#
loop_
_entity.id
_entity.type
_entity.pdbx_description
1 polymer ?
#
loop_
_entity_poly.entity_id
_entity_poly.type
_entity_poly.pdbx_seq_one_letter_code
_entity_poly.pdbx_strand_id
1 'polypeptide(L)'
;RREEAPLDPFTVRLARVDGEKPSVGSEQTAQALLNDLEDCALSVSAVRQRESTRRPLPPFITSTLQQAASSVCGFSPNRTMSLAQKLYEGVELGGGTPVGLITYMRTDSVNIARDAQAAARAFISEAYGEAYYPETPNFYKSRASAQEAHEAIRPTEVSRTPESLRGVLDAPSLRLYELIWKRFVASQMAAARIVQKTAEIEPVKAGLVHRYLFTATSSEVLFDGFLKVMALDIRKKKPEEDDAEEESDEVDRLPPLAEGDRLVALDWLCERKETKPPARYSEASLIRALEANGVGRPSTYASIIETLNSRDYTAREKRQLAPTPLGLEVSDLLVGKLEHLFDVGFTARMEESLDRIEEGGVEWTVMMADFFGQFKQWMEQAKEPPADAGKVTAVLGLLEQVTAWGPAVQRGKRTYSDERFVASVKEQLEAGEKAVSDKQLAALVKIALRYREQIPQAGQALTDMGFEEEVAKDQAAPSNEMAMRRFEVLKELAFSESQTAFIDSLRQQMESGRKLSERQLAAIDRIIVQNAAQIAQFDQIKQELGLAAGAEEMQPDTESPLLLEMLRHVTTWQEPVTRGKMTFDDHVFFTSLEEQYGRKKSLSPRQRYAMKRMVFRYKSQIPEFERLAEQLGLNKKGKGEKDGKRAAHVAQE
;
A
#
# COMPACT_ATOMS: atom_id res chain seq x y z
N ARG A 1 -69.35 -0.88 -38.02
CA ARG A 1 -68.11 -0.63 -37.25
C ARG A 1 -66.97 -1.07 -38.16
N ARG A 2 -66.08 -0.17 -38.57
CA ARG A 2 -64.87 -0.62 -39.28
C ARG A 2 -64.05 -1.37 -38.23
N GLU A 3 -63.87 -2.66 -38.41
CA GLU A 3 -62.85 -3.41 -37.70
C GLU A 3 -61.52 -2.84 -38.19
N GLU A 4 -60.96 -1.91 -37.42
CA GLU A 4 -59.59 -1.48 -37.60
C GLU A 4 -58.71 -2.69 -37.25
N ALA A 5 -57.72 -2.97 -38.10
CA ALA A 5 -56.80 -4.07 -37.87
C ALA A 5 -56.10 -3.86 -36.52
N PRO A 6 -55.92 -4.92 -35.71
CA PRO A 6 -55.23 -4.80 -34.43
C PRO A 6 -53.82 -4.24 -34.64
N LEU A 7 -53.45 -3.25 -33.85
CA LEU A 7 -52.11 -2.68 -33.84
C LEU A 7 -51.09 -3.73 -33.37
N ASP A 8 -49.84 -3.58 -33.80
CA ASP A 8 -48.77 -4.50 -33.41
C ASP A 8 -48.62 -4.55 -31.87
N PRO A 9 -48.41 -5.75 -31.29
CA PRO A 9 -48.18 -5.87 -29.86
C PRO A 9 -46.84 -5.23 -29.46
N PHE A 10 -46.80 -4.67 -28.25
CA PHE A 10 -45.60 -4.09 -27.66
C PHE A 10 -45.58 -4.34 -26.15
N THR A 11 -44.39 -4.36 -25.56
CA THR A 11 -44.22 -4.61 -24.13
C THR A 11 -44.26 -3.31 -23.34
N VAL A 12 -44.93 -3.32 -22.19
CA VAL A 12 -44.94 -2.22 -21.22
C VAL A 12 -44.29 -2.67 -19.92
N ARG A 13 -43.64 -1.77 -19.20
CA ARG A 13 -42.96 -2.07 -17.93
C ARG A 13 -43.63 -1.37 -16.76
N LEU A 14 -43.71 -2.04 -15.63
CA LEU A 14 -44.25 -1.45 -14.39
C LEU A 14 -43.32 -0.34 -13.91
N ALA A 15 -43.80 0.91 -13.97
CA ALA A 15 -43.04 2.10 -13.62
C ALA A 15 -43.34 2.59 -12.20
N ARG A 16 -44.61 2.47 -11.75
CA ARG A 16 -45.02 2.86 -10.39
C ARG A 16 -46.13 1.97 -9.83
N VAL A 17 -46.11 1.80 -8.51
CA VAL A 17 -47.22 1.28 -7.70
C VAL A 17 -47.50 2.30 -6.61
N ASP A 18 -48.75 2.75 -6.49
CA ASP A 18 -49.20 3.78 -5.54
C ASP A 18 -48.39 5.09 -5.59
N GLY A 19 -47.86 5.42 -6.77
CA GLY A 19 -47.06 6.63 -7.01
C GLY A 19 -45.56 6.49 -6.74
N GLU A 20 -45.11 5.36 -6.18
CA GLU A 20 -43.71 5.08 -5.85
C GLU A 20 -43.03 4.10 -6.82
N LYS A 21 -41.70 4.05 -6.79
CA LYS A 21 -40.93 3.06 -7.57
C LYS A 21 -41.27 1.66 -7.04
N PRO A 22 -41.63 0.69 -7.91
CA PRO A 22 -42.04 -0.64 -7.45
C PRO A 22 -40.94 -1.32 -6.64
N SER A 23 -41.30 -1.85 -5.46
CA SER A 23 -40.43 -2.66 -4.61
C SER A 23 -41.04 -4.05 -4.47
N VAL A 24 -40.65 -4.96 -5.36
CA VAL A 24 -41.16 -6.34 -5.39
C VAL A 24 -40.05 -7.28 -4.88
N GLY A 25 -40.00 -7.46 -3.57
CA GLY A 25 -38.94 -8.24 -2.91
C GLY A 25 -39.23 -9.74 -2.76
N SER A 26 -40.42 -10.21 -3.12
CA SER A 26 -40.82 -11.61 -2.97
C SER A 26 -41.78 -12.07 -4.06
N GLU A 27 -41.80 -13.37 -4.32
CA GLU A 27 -42.78 -14.03 -5.20
C GLU A 27 -44.21 -13.81 -4.72
N GLN A 28 -44.45 -13.83 -3.41
CA GLN A 28 -45.77 -13.58 -2.84
C GLN A 28 -46.27 -12.17 -3.16
N THR A 29 -45.40 -11.16 -3.05
CA THR A 29 -45.73 -9.78 -3.43
C THR A 29 -46.00 -9.67 -4.92
N ALA A 30 -45.18 -10.30 -5.77
CA ALA A 30 -45.39 -10.32 -7.21
C ALA A 30 -46.74 -10.94 -7.58
N GLN A 31 -47.07 -12.10 -6.99
CA GLN A 31 -48.33 -12.80 -7.24
C GLN A 31 -49.53 -12.00 -6.76
N ALA A 32 -49.43 -11.29 -5.62
CA ALA A 32 -50.50 -10.41 -5.14
C ALA A 32 -50.80 -9.29 -6.14
N LEU A 33 -49.76 -8.67 -6.74
CA LEU A 33 -49.93 -7.66 -7.78
C LEU A 33 -50.52 -8.26 -9.06
N LEU A 34 -50.07 -9.44 -9.48
CA LEU A 34 -50.63 -10.13 -10.66
C LEU A 34 -52.11 -10.47 -10.49
N ASN A 35 -52.51 -10.94 -9.31
CA ASN A 35 -53.91 -11.24 -9.01
C ASN A 35 -54.79 -9.98 -9.03
N ASP A 36 -54.27 -8.83 -8.57
CA ASP A 36 -54.99 -7.55 -8.65
C ASP A 36 -55.24 -7.14 -10.12
N LEU A 37 -54.21 -7.35 -10.95
CA LEU A 37 -54.17 -7.04 -12.38
C LEU A 37 -54.91 -8.06 -13.29
N GLU A 38 -55.39 -9.18 -12.74
CA GLU A 38 -56.11 -10.20 -13.50
C GLU A 38 -57.40 -9.64 -14.13
N ASP A 39 -57.67 -10.00 -15.39
CA ASP A 39 -58.81 -9.51 -16.19
C ASP A 39 -58.93 -7.98 -16.33
N CYS A 40 -57.85 -7.23 -16.10
CA CYS A 40 -57.84 -5.79 -16.32
C CYS A 40 -57.82 -5.43 -17.81
N ALA A 41 -58.67 -4.49 -18.21
CA ALA A 41 -58.44 -3.71 -19.42
C ALA A 41 -57.30 -2.72 -19.18
N LEU A 42 -56.58 -2.34 -20.22
CA LEU A 42 -55.55 -1.30 -20.16
C LEU A 42 -56.02 -0.07 -20.92
N SER A 43 -55.63 1.13 -20.48
CA SER A 43 -55.89 2.38 -21.18
C SER A 43 -54.63 3.22 -21.25
N VAL A 44 -54.40 3.86 -22.39
CA VAL A 44 -53.35 4.87 -22.53
C VAL A 44 -53.77 6.10 -21.72
N SER A 45 -53.01 6.44 -20.69
CA SER A 45 -53.26 7.62 -19.84
C SER A 45 -52.55 8.87 -20.37
N ALA A 46 -51.41 8.71 -21.04
CA ALA A 46 -50.73 9.80 -21.74
C ALA A 46 -49.77 9.27 -22.80
N VAL A 47 -49.53 10.08 -23.84
CA VAL A 47 -48.43 9.87 -24.79
C VAL A 47 -47.54 11.11 -24.77
N ARG A 48 -46.32 10.95 -24.26
CA ARG A 48 -45.35 12.03 -24.12
C ARG A 48 -44.30 11.93 -25.20
N GLN A 49 -43.96 13.06 -25.80
CA GLN A 49 -42.86 13.16 -26.75
C GLN A 49 -41.81 14.11 -26.22
N ARG A 50 -40.55 13.67 -26.25
CA ARG A 50 -39.40 14.49 -25.87
C ARG A 50 -38.34 14.42 -26.94
N GLU A 51 -37.95 15.56 -27.47
CA GLU A 51 -36.75 15.66 -28.29
C GLU A 51 -35.51 15.67 -27.38
N SER A 52 -34.51 14.89 -27.78
CA SER A 52 -33.24 14.76 -27.11
C SER A 52 -32.11 14.88 -28.12
N THR A 53 -31.03 15.50 -27.70
CA THR A 53 -29.85 15.68 -28.53
C THR A 53 -28.70 14.86 -27.96
N ARG A 54 -28.16 13.95 -28.77
CA ARG A 54 -26.97 13.18 -28.41
C ARG A 54 -25.76 13.84 -29.05
N ARG A 55 -24.85 14.34 -28.21
CA ARG A 55 -23.61 14.96 -28.67
C ARG A 55 -22.54 13.90 -28.96
N PRO A 56 -21.65 14.14 -29.95
CA PRO A 56 -20.50 13.29 -30.16
C PRO A 56 -19.55 13.30 -28.95
N LEU A 57 -18.79 12.22 -28.82
CA LEU A 57 -17.72 12.12 -27.82
C LEU A 57 -16.46 12.87 -28.31
N PRO A 58 -15.59 13.32 -27.39
CA PRO A 58 -14.34 13.97 -27.75
C PRO A 58 -13.45 13.06 -28.61
N PRO A 59 -12.49 13.64 -29.36
CA PRO A 59 -11.43 12.86 -29.99
C PRO A 59 -10.65 12.05 -28.92
N PHE A 60 -9.96 11.00 -29.35
CA PHE A 60 -9.30 10.12 -28.40
C PHE A 60 -8.12 10.79 -27.70
N ILE A 61 -8.03 10.54 -26.40
CA ILE A 61 -6.78 10.56 -25.63
C ILE A 61 -6.31 9.13 -25.37
N THR A 62 -5.13 8.94 -24.80
CA THR A 62 -4.54 7.59 -24.62
C THR A 62 -5.44 6.64 -23.84
N SER A 63 -6.01 7.09 -22.72
CA SER A 63 -6.91 6.29 -21.88
C SER A 63 -8.15 5.84 -22.65
N THR A 64 -8.83 6.79 -23.30
CA THR A 64 -10.06 6.52 -24.06
C THR A 64 -9.81 5.67 -25.31
N LEU A 65 -8.65 5.80 -25.95
CA LEU A 65 -8.24 4.92 -27.06
C LEU A 65 -8.06 3.49 -26.58
N GLN A 66 -7.34 3.28 -25.48
CA GLN A 66 -7.12 1.94 -24.91
C GLN A 66 -8.44 1.29 -24.48
N GLN A 67 -9.34 2.06 -23.84
CA GLN A 67 -10.67 1.59 -23.46
C GLN A 67 -11.50 1.14 -24.69
N ALA A 68 -11.57 1.99 -25.73
CA ALA A 68 -12.33 1.70 -26.93
C ALA A 68 -11.71 0.54 -27.74
N ALA A 69 -10.38 0.47 -27.84
CA ALA A 69 -9.69 -0.62 -28.54
C ALA A 69 -9.86 -1.96 -27.81
N SER A 70 -9.89 -1.96 -26.47
CA SER A 70 -10.19 -3.19 -25.70
C SER A 70 -11.61 -3.67 -25.94
N SER A 71 -12.59 -2.75 -25.92
CA SER A 71 -14.01 -3.09 -26.08
C SER A 71 -14.35 -3.49 -27.51
N VAL A 72 -14.02 -2.64 -28.49
CA VAL A 72 -14.38 -2.78 -29.91
C VAL A 72 -13.42 -3.72 -30.65
N CYS A 73 -12.11 -3.59 -30.43
CA CYS A 73 -11.12 -4.36 -31.17
C CYS A 73 -10.70 -5.65 -30.48
N GLY A 74 -10.93 -5.77 -29.16
CA GLY A 74 -10.42 -6.87 -28.35
C GLY A 74 -8.92 -6.78 -28.06
N PHE A 75 -8.31 -5.61 -28.26
CA PHE A 75 -6.87 -5.41 -28.10
C PHE A 75 -6.52 -5.12 -26.64
N SER A 76 -5.46 -5.73 -26.13
CA SER A 76 -4.91 -5.32 -24.83
C SER A 76 -4.33 -3.89 -24.93
N PRO A 77 -4.18 -3.18 -23.80
CA PRO A 77 -3.55 -1.86 -23.77
C PRO A 77 -2.18 -1.85 -24.44
N ASN A 78 -1.33 -2.84 -24.16
CA ASN A 78 -0.01 -2.97 -24.79
C ASN A 78 -0.11 -3.14 -26.31
N ARG A 79 -0.95 -4.05 -26.80
CA ARG A 79 -1.15 -4.25 -28.23
C ARG A 79 -1.64 -2.97 -28.91
N THR A 80 -2.57 -2.26 -28.26
CA THR A 80 -3.09 -0.96 -28.75
C THR A 80 -1.97 0.05 -28.88
N MET A 81 -1.12 0.20 -27.87
CA MET A 81 -0.01 1.16 -27.89
C MET A 81 1.07 0.79 -28.92
N SER A 82 1.39 -0.50 -29.09
CA SER A 82 2.34 -0.93 -30.12
C SER A 82 1.83 -0.65 -31.54
N LEU A 83 0.54 -0.87 -31.80
CA LEU A 83 -0.08 -0.55 -33.09
C LEU A 83 -0.15 0.97 -33.31
N ALA A 84 -0.51 1.73 -32.28
CA ALA A 84 -0.55 3.19 -32.36
C ALA A 84 0.86 3.78 -32.61
N GLN A 85 1.90 3.25 -31.96
CA GLN A 85 3.30 3.62 -32.21
C GLN A 85 3.65 3.41 -33.69
N LYS A 86 3.32 2.24 -34.25
CA LYS A 86 3.54 1.94 -35.67
C LYS A 86 2.82 2.93 -36.59
N LEU A 87 1.56 3.26 -36.28
CA LEU A 87 0.79 4.24 -37.06
C LEU A 87 1.37 5.66 -36.94
N TYR A 88 1.96 6.01 -35.81
CA TYR A 88 2.60 7.31 -35.57
C TYR A 88 3.95 7.44 -36.29
N GLU A 89 4.83 6.46 -36.14
CA GLU A 89 6.17 6.43 -36.78
C GLU A 89 6.07 6.35 -38.31
N GLY A 90 5.00 5.72 -38.80
CA GLY A 90 4.58 5.76 -40.18
C GLY A 90 4.59 4.42 -40.89
N VAL A 91 3.89 4.38 -42.02
CA VAL A 91 3.79 3.19 -42.88
C VAL A 91 4.16 3.58 -44.32
N GLU A 92 4.83 2.69 -45.04
CA GLU A 92 5.18 2.90 -46.45
C GLU A 92 3.91 2.83 -47.32
N LEU A 93 3.55 3.97 -47.92
CA LEU A 93 2.45 4.08 -48.87
C LEU A 93 3.03 4.00 -50.30
N GLY A 94 3.33 2.78 -50.77
CA GLY A 94 3.69 2.53 -52.17
C GLY A 94 5.07 3.04 -52.62
N GLY A 95 6.14 2.74 -51.87
CA GLY A 95 7.54 2.96 -52.29
C GLY A 95 8.12 4.36 -52.03
N GLY A 96 7.43 5.21 -51.26
CA GLY A 96 7.92 6.50 -50.78
C GLY A 96 8.35 6.48 -49.30
N THR A 97 8.71 7.65 -48.75
CA THR A 97 9.04 7.81 -47.32
C THR A 97 7.86 7.39 -46.43
N PRO A 98 8.08 6.64 -45.34
CA PRO A 98 7.03 6.30 -44.39
C PRO A 98 6.28 7.55 -43.92
N VAL A 99 4.94 7.48 -43.92
CA VAL A 99 4.12 8.61 -43.50
C VAL A 99 3.40 8.28 -42.21
N GLY A 100 3.55 9.12 -41.19
CA GLY A 100 2.78 9.06 -39.95
C GLY A 100 1.29 9.24 -40.23
N LEU A 101 0.49 8.24 -39.86
CA LEU A 101 -0.95 8.20 -40.11
C LEU A 101 -1.77 8.84 -38.98
N ILE A 102 -1.24 8.88 -37.76
CA ILE A 102 -1.88 9.48 -36.59
C ILE A 102 -0.95 10.45 -35.87
N THR A 103 -1.52 11.33 -35.06
CA THR A 103 -0.78 12.17 -34.10
C THR A 103 -0.22 11.33 -32.94
N TYR A 104 0.62 11.95 -32.11
CA TYR A 104 1.28 11.27 -31.00
C TYR A 104 0.26 10.62 -30.03
N MET A 105 0.45 9.33 -29.76
CA MET A 105 -0.54 8.49 -29.08
C MET A 105 -0.48 8.51 -27.54
N ARG A 106 0.50 9.23 -26.95
CA ARG A 106 0.62 9.42 -25.50
C ARG A 106 0.26 10.87 -25.16
N THR A 107 -1.03 11.10 -24.96
CA THR A 107 -1.65 12.41 -24.77
C THR A 107 -2.86 12.27 -23.85
N ASP A 108 -3.06 13.27 -23.01
CA ASP A 108 -4.25 13.47 -22.17
C ASP A 108 -5.10 14.66 -22.65
N SER A 109 -4.73 15.24 -23.79
CA SER A 109 -5.35 16.42 -24.38
C SER A 109 -6.36 16.04 -25.46
N VAL A 110 -7.56 16.62 -25.36
CA VAL A 110 -8.61 16.49 -26.39
C VAL A 110 -8.55 17.62 -27.43
N ASN A 111 -7.51 18.47 -27.36
CA ASN A 111 -7.35 19.62 -28.24
C ASN A 111 -7.08 19.18 -29.69
N ILE A 112 -7.56 19.96 -30.66
CA ILE A 112 -7.36 19.74 -32.09
C ILE A 112 -6.86 21.05 -32.70
N ALA A 113 -5.79 21.00 -33.49
CA ALA A 113 -5.29 22.18 -34.21
C ALA A 113 -6.34 22.75 -35.18
N ARG A 114 -6.33 24.07 -35.36
CA ARG A 114 -7.28 24.78 -36.24
C ARG A 114 -7.27 24.27 -37.67
N ASP A 115 -6.09 23.94 -38.20
CA ASP A 115 -5.97 23.40 -39.56
C ASP A 115 -6.63 22.03 -39.70
N ALA A 116 -6.53 21.18 -38.66
CA ALA A 116 -7.21 19.90 -38.64
C ALA A 116 -8.73 20.03 -38.48
N GLN A 117 -9.21 21.02 -37.71
CA GLN A 117 -10.64 21.36 -37.66
C GLN A 117 -11.16 21.83 -39.02
N ALA A 118 -10.41 22.69 -39.71
CA ALA A 118 -10.76 23.17 -41.05
C ALA A 118 -10.79 22.02 -42.09
N ALA A 119 -9.80 21.12 -42.04
CA ALA A 119 -9.76 19.93 -42.88
C ALA A 119 -10.95 19.00 -42.61
N ALA A 120 -11.29 18.76 -41.33
CA ALA A 120 -12.45 17.98 -40.96
C ALA A 120 -13.76 18.61 -41.45
N ARG A 121 -13.90 19.93 -41.34
CA ARG A 121 -15.05 20.67 -41.90
C ARG A 121 -15.23 20.41 -43.39
N ALA A 122 -14.17 20.66 -44.17
CA ALA A 122 -14.20 20.48 -45.62
C ALA A 122 -14.59 19.04 -45.98
N PHE A 123 -13.94 18.06 -45.34
CA PHE A 123 -14.22 16.64 -45.57
C PHE A 123 -15.66 16.26 -45.19
N ILE A 124 -16.18 16.72 -44.04
CA ILE A 124 -17.53 16.37 -43.58
C ILE A 124 -18.60 16.98 -44.52
N SER A 125 -18.45 18.26 -44.86
CA SER A 125 -19.37 18.94 -45.77
C SER A 125 -19.41 18.29 -47.15
N GLU A 126 -18.26 17.84 -47.68
CA GLU A 126 -18.17 17.15 -48.96
C GLU A 126 -18.73 15.71 -48.91
N ALA A 127 -18.30 14.91 -47.93
CA ALA A 127 -18.62 13.48 -47.89
C ALA A 127 -20.02 13.17 -47.32
N TYR A 128 -20.53 14.00 -46.40
CA TYR A 128 -21.81 13.75 -45.70
C TYR A 128 -22.86 14.83 -45.96
N GLY A 129 -22.44 16.03 -46.35
CA GLY A 129 -23.30 17.20 -46.61
C GLY A 129 -23.23 18.25 -45.50
N GLU A 130 -23.56 19.50 -45.85
CA GLU A 130 -23.42 20.67 -44.95
C GLU A 130 -24.16 20.52 -43.61
N ALA A 131 -25.31 19.84 -43.59
CA ALA A 131 -26.09 19.62 -42.37
C ALA A 131 -25.36 18.75 -41.32
N TYR A 132 -24.32 17.99 -41.72
CA TYR A 132 -23.56 17.11 -40.83
C TYR A 132 -22.37 17.79 -40.18
N TYR A 133 -22.03 19.02 -40.57
CA TYR A 133 -21.08 19.85 -39.85
C TYR A 133 -21.84 20.86 -38.97
N PRO A 134 -21.47 21.04 -37.70
CA PRO A 134 -22.17 21.96 -36.82
C PRO A 134 -21.89 23.42 -37.22
N GLU A 135 -22.88 24.31 -37.06
CA GLU A 135 -22.72 25.74 -37.36
C GLU A 135 -21.54 26.37 -36.58
N THR A 136 -21.39 25.95 -35.31
CA THR A 136 -20.25 26.28 -34.46
C THR A 136 -19.36 25.04 -34.28
N PRO A 137 -18.04 25.13 -34.49
CA PRO A 137 -17.14 24.00 -34.27
C PRO A 137 -17.24 23.43 -32.86
N ASN A 138 -17.16 22.10 -32.75
CA ASN A 138 -17.14 21.44 -31.46
C ASN A 138 -15.79 21.65 -30.78
N PHE A 139 -15.81 22.23 -29.59
CA PHE A 139 -14.64 22.34 -28.71
C PHE A 139 -14.82 21.46 -27.48
N TYR A 140 -13.77 20.70 -27.16
CA TYR A 140 -13.71 19.84 -25.99
C TYR A 140 -12.65 20.39 -25.04
N LYS A 141 -12.96 20.38 -23.75
CA LYS A 141 -12.06 20.86 -22.72
C LYS A 141 -11.33 19.67 -22.08
N SER A 142 -10.01 19.72 -22.02
CA SER A 142 -9.22 18.74 -21.27
C SER A 142 -9.44 18.90 -19.77
N ARG A 143 -9.01 17.93 -18.98
CA ARG A 143 -9.03 18.05 -17.52
C ARG A 143 -8.00 19.08 -17.06
N ALA A 144 -8.21 19.69 -15.89
CA ALA A 144 -7.31 20.71 -15.36
C ALA A 144 -5.89 20.18 -15.08
N SER A 145 -5.75 18.88 -14.84
CA SER A 145 -4.49 18.19 -14.62
C SER A 145 -3.86 17.64 -15.90
N ALA A 146 -4.41 17.96 -17.08
CA ALA A 146 -3.85 17.49 -18.34
C ALA A 146 -2.58 18.29 -18.66
N GLN A 147 -1.53 17.60 -19.10
CA GLN A 147 -0.25 18.22 -19.43
C GLN A 147 -0.32 19.10 -20.70
N GLU A 148 -1.43 19.05 -21.46
CA GLU A 148 -1.83 19.88 -22.63
C GLU A 148 -0.75 20.19 -23.70
N ALA A 149 0.42 19.57 -23.63
CA ALA A 149 1.54 19.78 -24.55
C ALA A 149 1.31 19.15 -25.94
N HIS A 150 0.24 18.39 -26.11
CA HIS A 150 -0.05 17.61 -27.31
C HIS A 150 -1.48 17.80 -27.80
N GLU A 151 -1.72 17.42 -29.06
CA GLU A 151 -3.07 17.28 -29.61
C GLU A 151 -3.69 15.93 -29.21
N ALA A 152 -4.99 15.80 -29.43
CA ALA A 152 -5.70 14.52 -29.38
C ALA A 152 -5.14 13.53 -30.41
N ILE A 153 -5.39 12.24 -30.17
CA ILE A 153 -5.08 11.15 -31.09
C ILE A 153 -6.08 11.19 -32.24
N ARG A 154 -5.61 11.60 -33.41
CA ARG A 154 -6.42 11.77 -34.64
C ARG A 154 -5.59 11.38 -35.88
N PRO A 155 -6.23 11.16 -37.03
CA PRO A 155 -5.53 11.10 -38.30
C PRO A 155 -4.71 12.37 -38.55
N THR A 156 -3.51 12.21 -39.11
CA THR A 156 -2.72 13.35 -39.61
C THR A 156 -3.40 14.01 -40.81
N GLU A 157 -4.06 13.20 -41.65
CA GLU A 157 -4.82 13.64 -42.82
C GLU A 157 -6.18 12.92 -42.86
N VAL A 158 -7.28 13.68 -42.79
CA VAL A 158 -8.65 13.11 -42.67
C VAL A 158 -9.14 12.45 -43.97
N SER A 159 -8.64 12.88 -45.12
CA SER A 159 -8.95 12.33 -46.45
C SER A 159 -8.48 10.89 -46.64
N ARG A 160 -7.51 10.42 -45.84
CA ARG A 160 -7.05 9.03 -45.81
C ARG A 160 -8.07 8.17 -45.09
N THR A 161 -9.16 7.86 -45.77
CA THR A 161 -10.24 7.04 -45.22
C THR A 161 -9.73 5.63 -44.90
N PRO A 162 -10.30 4.95 -43.90
CA PRO A 162 -9.99 3.54 -43.64
C PRO A 162 -10.14 2.67 -44.89
N GLU A 163 -11.13 2.95 -45.73
CA GLU A 163 -11.34 2.31 -47.03
C GLU A 163 -10.12 2.44 -47.95
N SER A 164 -9.54 3.64 -48.04
CA SER A 164 -8.36 3.90 -48.89
C SER A 164 -7.08 3.19 -48.43
N LEU A 165 -7.01 2.81 -47.15
CA LEU A 165 -5.84 2.12 -46.57
C LEU A 165 -6.00 0.60 -46.52
N ARG A 166 -7.12 0.06 -47.01
CA ARG A 166 -7.31 -1.40 -47.14
C ARG A 166 -6.28 -1.98 -48.09
N GLY A 167 -5.63 -3.06 -47.66
CA GLY A 167 -4.57 -3.72 -48.43
C GLY A 167 -3.19 -3.06 -48.30
N VAL A 168 -3.10 -1.87 -47.68
CA VAL A 168 -1.84 -1.21 -47.33
C VAL A 168 -1.48 -1.49 -45.88
N LEU A 169 -2.45 -1.35 -44.97
CA LEU A 169 -2.29 -1.69 -43.57
C LEU A 169 -2.61 -3.17 -43.32
N ASP A 170 -1.87 -3.79 -42.39
CA ASP A 170 -2.28 -5.07 -41.82
C ASP A 170 -3.61 -4.92 -41.07
N ALA A 171 -4.39 -6.00 -41.02
CA ALA A 171 -5.75 -5.95 -40.48
C ALA A 171 -5.84 -5.38 -39.04
N PRO A 172 -4.95 -5.74 -38.09
CA PRO A 172 -4.93 -5.09 -36.78
C PRO A 172 -4.69 -3.58 -36.82
N SER A 173 -3.70 -3.12 -37.58
CA SER A 173 -3.39 -1.68 -37.72
C SER A 173 -4.54 -0.93 -38.38
N LEU A 174 -5.17 -1.51 -39.40
CA LEU A 174 -6.32 -0.93 -40.08
C LEU A 174 -7.51 -0.77 -39.12
N ARG A 175 -7.82 -1.79 -38.30
CA ARG A 175 -8.91 -1.72 -37.33
C ARG A 175 -8.68 -0.64 -36.27
N LEU A 176 -7.45 -0.46 -35.80
CA LEU A 176 -7.12 0.61 -34.86
C LEU A 176 -7.22 2.00 -35.53
N TYR A 177 -6.69 2.12 -36.75
CA TYR A 177 -6.79 3.36 -37.52
C TYR A 177 -8.25 3.74 -37.79
N GLU A 178 -9.08 2.78 -38.21
CA GLU A 178 -10.52 2.98 -38.44
C GLU A 178 -11.23 3.50 -37.18
N LEU A 179 -10.91 2.93 -36.01
CA LEU A 179 -11.44 3.38 -34.74
C LEU A 179 -11.07 4.84 -34.46
N ILE A 180 -9.78 5.20 -34.61
CA ILE A 180 -9.27 6.57 -34.43
C ILE A 180 -9.93 7.54 -35.41
N TRP A 181 -10.00 7.17 -36.68
CA TRP A 181 -10.57 7.98 -37.75
C TRP A 181 -12.05 8.25 -37.51
N LYS A 182 -12.85 7.21 -37.21
CA LYS A 182 -14.29 7.35 -36.94
C LYS A 182 -14.54 8.26 -35.74
N ARG A 183 -13.78 8.09 -34.65
CA ARG A 183 -13.90 8.95 -33.46
C ARG A 183 -13.59 10.41 -33.78
N PHE A 184 -12.51 10.67 -34.49
CA PHE A 184 -12.11 12.03 -34.87
C PHE A 184 -13.17 12.70 -35.73
N VAL A 185 -13.60 12.06 -36.83
CA VAL A 185 -14.63 12.61 -37.71
C VAL A 185 -15.94 12.84 -36.95
N ALA A 186 -16.40 11.84 -36.18
CA ALA A 186 -17.59 11.97 -35.35
C ALA A 186 -17.51 13.15 -34.37
N SER A 187 -16.35 13.37 -33.73
CA SER A 187 -16.14 14.48 -32.78
C SER A 187 -16.37 15.86 -33.39
N GLN A 188 -16.19 15.99 -34.72
CA GLN A 188 -16.34 17.23 -35.48
C GLN A 188 -17.70 17.35 -36.18
N MET A 189 -18.54 16.31 -36.13
CA MET A 189 -19.87 16.30 -36.75
C MET A 189 -20.95 16.91 -35.86
N ALA A 190 -22.09 17.24 -36.47
CA ALA A 190 -23.29 17.71 -35.79
C ALA A 190 -23.87 16.63 -34.86
N ALA A 191 -24.55 17.08 -33.80
CA ALA A 191 -25.20 16.20 -32.84
C ALA A 191 -26.38 15.45 -33.49
N ALA A 192 -26.61 14.22 -33.03
CA ALA A 192 -27.79 13.47 -33.42
C ALA A 192 -29.03 14.01 -32.69
N ARG A 193 -30.15 14.12 -33.41
CA ARG A 193 -31.45 14.49 -32.85
C ARG A 193 -32.33 13.25 -32.80
N ILE A 194 -32.78 12.91 -31.61
CA ILE A 194 -33.56 11.71 -31.31
C ILE A 194 -34.86 12.16 -30.66
N VAL A 195 -35.97 11.63 -31.15
CA VAL A 195 -37.27 11.80 -30.51
C VAL A 195 -37.57 10.56 -29.68
N GLN A 196 -37.83 10.76 -28.39
CA GLN A 196 -38.28 9.71 -27.49
C GLN A 196 -39.78 9.85 -27.28
N LYS A 197 -40.53 8.79 -27.59
CA LYS A 197 -41.97 8.68 -27.33
C LYS A 197 -42.14 7.75 -26.14
N THR A 198 -42.89 8.19 -25.14
CA THR A 198 -43.23 7.39 -23.95
C THR A 198 -44.74 7.32 -23.83
N ALA A 199 -45.28 6.12 -23.94
CA ALA A 199 -46.67 5.84 -23.61
C ALA A 199 -46.76 5.50 -22.11
N GLU A 200 -47.70 6.14 -21.42
CA GLU A 200 -48.13 5.83 -20.06
C GLU A 200 -49.45 5.04 -20.15
N ILE A 201 -49.50 3.89 -19.47
CA ILE A 201 -50.62 2.94 -19.52
C ILE A 201 -51.08 2.65 -18.09
N GLU A 202 -52.39 2.73 -17.86
CA GLU A 202 -53.02 2.42 -16.58
C GLU A 202 -54.03 1.28 -16.74
N PRO A 203 -54.10 0.33 -15.78
CA PRO A 203 -55.18 -0.64 -15.71
C PRO A 203 -56.53 0.02 -15.36
N VAL A 204 -57.58 -0.45 -16.03
CA VAL A 204 -58.96 0.01 -15.87
C VAL A 204 -59.81 -1.16 -15.37
N LYS A 205 -59.94 -1.25 -14.04
CA LYS A 205 -60.79 -2.22 -13.35
C LYS A 205 -61.32 -1.60 -12.06
N ALA A 206 -62.61 -1.81 -11.77
CA ALA A 206 -63.18 -1.36 -10.50
C ALA A 206 -62.67 -2.25 -9.36
N GLY A 207 -62.27 -1.64 -8.24
CA GLY A 207 -61.83 -2.36 -7.05
C GLY A 207 -60.38 -2.82 -7.06
N LEU A 208 -59.53 -2.23 -7.92
CA LEU A 208 -58.07 -2.41 -7.81
C LEU A 208 -57.59 -2.02 -6.41
N VAL A 209 -56.74 -2.88 -5.84
CA VAL A 209 -56.12 -2.64 -4.54
C VAL A 209 -55.06 -1.54 -4.65
N HIS A 210 -54.29 -1.55 -5.74
CA HIS A 210 -53.22 -0.59 -5.98
C HIS A 210 -53.44 0.28 -7.22
N ARG A 211 -52.79 1.44 -7.25
CA ARG A 211 -52.67 2.27 -8.46
C ARG A 211 -51.40 1.91 -9.22
N TYR A 212 -51.56 1.44 -10.44
CA TYR A 212 -50.44 1.03 -11.29
C TYR A 212 -50.19 2.03 -12.40
N LEU A 213 -48.91 2.26 -12.70
CA LEU A 213 -48.48 2.95 -13.91
C LEU A 213 -47.50 2.06 -14.65
N PHE A 214 -47.81 1.77 -15.90
CA PHE A 214 -46.92 1.11 -16.84
C PHE A 214 -46.41 2.11 -17.87
N THR A 215 -45.19 1.89 -18.36
CA THR A 215 -44.58 2.73 -19.39
C THR A 215 -43.96 1.88 -20.49
N ALA A 216 -44.08 2.34 -21.73
CA ALA A 216 -43.26 1.87 -22.84
C ALA A 216 -42.62 3.07 -23.52
N THR A 217 -41.32 3.00 -23.77
CA THR A 217 -40.55 4.06 -24.42
C THR A 217 -39.97 3.53 -25.72
N SER A 218 -40.05 4.32 -26.79
CA SER A 218 -39.35 4.07 -28.05
C SER A 218 -38.62 5.32 -28.51
N SER A 219 -37.41 5.15 -29.03
CA SER A 219 -36.61 6.23 -29.60
C SER A 219 -36.53 6.13 -31.12
N GLU A 220 -36.66 7.26 -31.81
CA GLU A 220 -36.55 7.38 -33.26
C GLU A 220 -35.54 8.48 -33.62
N VAL A 221 -34.73 8.25 -34.66
CA VAL A 221 -33.72 9.22 -35.11
C VAL A 221 -34.36 10.22 -36.07
N LEU A 222 -34.46 11.49 -35.65
CA LEU A 222 -34.86 12.59 -36.53
C LEU A 222 -33.70 13.05 -37.43
N PHE A 223 -32.48 13.00 -36.89
CA PHE A 223 -31.24 13.30 -37.60
C PHE A 223 -30.10 12.51 -36.97
N ASP A 224 -29.42 11.69 -37.76
CA ASP A 224 -28.37 10.77 -37.30
C ASP A 224 -27.04 11.48 -36.98
N GLY A 225 -26.73 12.60 -37.62
CA GLY A 225 -25.55 13.41 -37.32
C GLY A 225 -24.27 12.55 -37.26
N PHE A 226 -23.51 12.68 -36.17
CA PHE A 226 -22.30 11.88 -35.95
C PHE A 226 -22.53 10.35 -35.87
N LEU A 227 -23.75 9.87 -35.63
CA LEU A 227 -24.03 8.43 -35.56
C LEU A 227 -23.84 7.76 -36.92
N LYS A 228 -23.98 8.52 -38.01
CA LYS A 228 -23.80 8.03 -39.39
C LYS A 228 -22.41 7.44 -39.62
N VAL A 229 -21.35 8.08 -39.14
CA VAL A 229 -19.97 7.59 -39.30
C VAL A 229 -19.62 6.49 -38.30
N MET A 230 -20.20 6.56 -37.09
CA MET A 230 -19.93 5.57 -36.04
C MET A 230 -20.69 4.26 -36.24
N ALA A 231 -21.74 4.25 -37.07
CA ALA A 231 -22.65 3.11 -37.28
C ALA A 231 -23.19 2.55 -35.95
N LEU A 232 -23.49 3.43 -34.99
CA LEU A 232 -24.00 3.06 -33.67
C LEU A 232 -25.52 2.86 -33.70
N ASP A 233 -25.99 1.77 -33.09
CA ASP A 233 -27.40 1.63 -32.75
C ASP A 233 -27.74 2.60 -31.60
N ILE A 234 -28.76 3.43 -31.78
CA ILE A 234 -29.19 4.39 -30.75
C ILE A 234 -29.73 3.70 -29.50
N ARG A 235 -30.25 2.47 -29.64
CA ARG A 235 -30.83 1.69 -28.54
C ARG A 235 -29.77 0.96 -27.72
N LYS A 236 -28.55 0.78 -28.23
CA LYS A 236 -27.46 0.21 -27.42
C LYS A 236 -26.84 1.29 -26.55
N LYS A 237 -26.76 1.03 -25.23
CA LYS A 237 -25.97 1.84 -24.29
C LYS A 237 -24.54 2.00 -24.81
N LYS A 238 -23.88 3.09 -24.41
CA LYS A 238 -22.57 3.48 -24.95
C LYS A 238 -21.60 2.29 -24.86
N PRO A 239 -20.84 1.97 -25.93
CA PRO A 239 -19.85 0.90 -25.90
C PRO A 239 -18.69 1.12 -24.90
N GLU A 240 -18.66 2.28 -24.22
CA GLU A 240 -17.70 2.59 -23.16
C GLU A 240 -18.23 2.21 -21.77
N GLU A 241 -19.52 1.98 -21.56
CA GLU A 241 -20.02 1.47 -20.29
C GLU A 241 -19.78 -0.05 -20.29
N ASP A 242 -18.76 -0.52 -19.55
CA ASP A 242 -18.42 -1.94 -19.33
C ASP A 242 -19.52 -2.72 -18.58
N ASP A 243 -20.69 -2.11 -18.40
CA ASP A 243 -21.86 -2.76 -17.84
C ASP A 243 -22.37 -3.78 -18.84
N ALA A 244 -22.24 -5.04 -18.44
CA ALA A 244 -22.70 -6.21 -19.18
C ALA A 244 -24.11 -5.98 -19.69
N GLU A 245 -24.26 -5.86 -21.02
CA GLU A 245 -25.48 -6.02 -21.81
C GLU A 245 -26.77 -5.86 -21.00
N GLU A 246 -27.01 -4.66 -20.45
CA GLU A 246 -28.37 -4.29 -20.12
C GLU A 246 -29.05 -4.06 -21.46
N GLU A 247 -29.85 -5.04 -21.89
CA GLU A 247 -30.82 -4.86 -22.96
C GLU A 247 -31.54 -3.54 -22.74
N SER A 248 -31.68 -2.75 -23.81
CA SER A 248 -32.42 -1.50 -23.74
C SER A 248 -33.81 -1.78 -23.19
N ASP A 249 -34.23 -0.97 -22.22
CA ASP A 249 -35.59 -1.03 -21.70
C ASP A 249 -36.62 -0.47 -22.70
N GLU A 250 -36.15 0.03 -23.85
CA GLU A 250 -36.96 0.58 -24.92
C GLU A 250 -37.51 -0.50 -25.85
N VAL A 251 -38.75 -0.31 -26.30
CA VAL A 251 -39.36 -1.11 -27.37
C VAL A 251 -38.93 -0.58 -28.74
N ASP A 252 -38.91 -1.47 -29.73
CA ASP A 252 -38.47 -1.15 -31.10
C ASP A 252 -39.29 -0.03 -31.76
N ARG A 253 -40.61 -0.08 -31.60
CA ARG A 253 -41.54 0.96 -32.04
C ARG A 253 -42.77 0.95 -31.17
N LEU A 254 -43.33 2.13 -30.94
CA LEU A 254 -44.69 2.26 -30.44
C LEU A 254 -45.64 2.37 -31.65
N PRO A 255 -46.78 1.64 -31.65
CA PRO A 255 -47.83 1.89 -32.63
C PRO A 255 -48.39 3.32 -32.44
N PRO A 256 -49.15 3.86 -33.41
CA PRO A 256 -49.85 5.13 -33.20
C PRO A 256 -50.85 4.97 -32.05
N LEU A 257 -50.60 5.67 -30.95
CA LEU A 257 -51.41 5.66 -29.73
C LEU A 257 -51.92 7.08 -29.44
N ALA A 258 -53.16 7.17 -29.00
CA ALA A 258 -53.78 8.39 -28.48
C ALA A 258 -54.19 8.21 -27.01
N GLU A 259 -54.29 9.33 -26.29
CA GLU A 259 -54.81 9.33 -24.92
C GLU A 259 -56.26 8.80 -24.91
N GLY A 260 -56.54 7.86 -24.00
CA GLY A 260 -57.83 7.17 -23.90
C GLY A 260 -57.97 5.92 -24.76
N ASP A 261 -56.97 5.57 -25.59
CA ASP A 261 -57.00 4.33 -26.36
C ASP A 261 -57.03 3.12 -25.43
N ARG A 262 -57.91 2.16 -25.75
CA ARG A 262 -58.03 0.90 -25.01
C ARG A 262 -57.05 -0.13 -25.54
N LEU A 263 -56.34 -0.77 -24.62
CA LEU A 263 -55.38 -1.82 -24.90
C LEU A 263 -55.86 -3.12 -24.26
N VAL A 264 -55.58 -4.24 -24.94
CA VAL A 264 -55.85 -5.58 -24.43
C VAL A 264 -54.55 -6.13 -23.86
N ALA A 265 -54.56 -6.51 -22.59
CA ALA A 265 -53.46 -7.25 -22.00
C ALA A 265 -53.42 -8.65 -22.63
N LEU A 266 -52.34 -8.96 -23.34
CA LEU A 266 -52.13 -10.29 -23.94
C LEU A 266 -51.49 -11.25 -22.93
N ASP A 267 -50.50 -10.75 -22.18
CA ASP A 267 -49.77 -11.51 -21.17
C ASP A 267 -49.18 -10.57 -20.10
N TRP A 268 -49.01 -11.08 -18.89
CA TRP A 268 -48.35 -10.39 -17.78
C TRP A 268 -46.97 -11.02 -17.53
N LEU A 269 -45.92 -10.39 -18.04
CA LEU A 269 -44.55 -10.89 -17.93
C LEU A 269 -44.00 -10.63 -16.52
N CYS A 270 -43.81 -11.70 -15.74
CA CYS A 270 -43.20 -11.65 -14.41
C CYS A 270 -41.90 -12.44 -14.38
N GLU A 271 -40.78 -11.73 -14.24
CA GLU A 271 -39.44 -12.34 -14.19
C GLU A 271 -38.83 -12.19 -12.80
N ARG A 272 -38.34 -13.31 -12.24
CA ARG A 272 -37.49 -13.27 -11.06
C ARG A 272 -36.11 -12.71 -11.45
N LYS A 273 -35.66 -11.68 -10.73
CA LYS A 273 -34.34 -11.09 -10.87
C LYS A 273 -33.55 -11.23 -9.57
N GLU A 274 -32.23 -11.19 -9.68
CA GLU A 274 -31.31 -11.23 -8.54
C GLU A 274 -30.30 -10.08 -8.66
N THR A 275 -29.93 -9.49 -7.53
CA THR A 275 -28.85 -8.51 -7.48
C THR A 275 -27.54 -9.18 -7.86
N LYS A 276 -26.82 -8.59 -8.82
CA LYS A 276 -25.48 -9.04 -9.18
C LYS A 276 -24.45 -8.39 -8.25
N PRO A 277 -23.36 -9.09 -7.89
CA PRO A 277 -22.23 -8.43 -7.23
C PRO A 277 -21.60 -7.38 -8.15
N PRO A 278 -20.81 -6.43 -7.61
CA PRO A 278 -20.04 -5.50 -8.43
C PRO A 278 -19.19 -6.25 -9.46
N ALA A 279 -19.19 -5.76 -10.71
CA ALA A 279 -18.42 -6.37 -11.78
C ALA A 279 -16.91 -6.24 -11.49
N ARG A 280 -16.14 -7.29 -11.82
CA ARG A 280 -14.68 -7.20 -11.83
C ARG A 280 -14.22 -6.21 -12.91
N TYR A 281 -13.07 -5.61 -12.68
CA TYR A 281 -12.44 -4.76 -13.69
C TYR A 281 -12.05 -5.56 -14.94
N SER A 282 -12.39 -5.05 -16.11
CA SER A 282 -11.68 -5.32 -17.36
C SER A 282 -10.42 -4.44 -17.43
N GLU A 283 -9.56 -4.66 -18.44
CA GLU A 283 -8.45 -3.72 -18.71
C GLU A 283 -8.96 -2.30 -18.98
N ALA A 284 -10.11 -2.15 -19.67
CA ALA A 284 -10.70 -0.86 -19.99
C ALA A 284 -11.23 -0.14 -18.74
N SER A 285 -12.05 -0.82 -17.94
CA SER A 285 -12.58 -0.23 -16.69
C SER A 285 -11.49 0.00 -15.65
N LEU A 286 -10.40 -0.79 -15.62
CA LEU A 286 -9.25 -0.50 -14.77
C LEU A 286 -8.53 0.79 -15.21
N ILE A 287 -8.28 0.97 -16.51
CA ILE A 287 -7.68 2.23 -17.02
C ILE A 287 -8.57 3.43 -16.68
N ARG A 288 -9.89 3.28 -16.83
CA ARG A 288 -10.84 4.32 -16.43
C ARG A 288 -10.75 4.64 -14.95
N ALA A 289 -10.65 3.62 -14.10
CA ALA A 289 -10.51 3.80 -12.66
C ALA A 289 -9.20 4.50 -12.31
N LEU A 290 -8.08 4.08 -12.90
CA LEU A 290 -6.77 4.71 -12.72
C LEU A 290 -6.82 6.21 -13.11
N GLU A 291 -7.33 6.51 -14.30
CA GLU A 291 -7.47 7.88 -14.80
C GLU A 291 -8.44 8.72 -13.95
N ALA A 292 -9.56 8.16 -13.50
CA ALA A 292 -10.53 8.87 -12.66
C ALA A 292 -9.96 9.21 -11.27
N ASN A 293 -9.06 8.37 -10.76
CA ASN A 293 -8.41 8.57 -9.47
C ASN A 293 -7.08 9.35 -9.57
N GLY A 294 -6.67 9.81 -10.76
CA GLY A 294 -5.41 10.53 -10.96
C GLY A 294 -4.16 9.65 -10.81
N VAL A 295 -4.32 8.33 -10.81
CA VAL A 295 -3.24 7.35 -10.69
C VAL A 295 -2.79 6.92 -12.08
N GLY A 296 -1.49 7.01 -12.34
CA GLY A 296 -0.93 6.74 -13.66
C GLY A 296 -1.10 7.90 -14.65
N ARG A 297 -0.49 7.74 -15.81
CA ARG A 297 -0.37 8.73 -16.88
C ARG A 297 -0.50 8.03 -18.23
N PRO A 298 -0.73 8.74 -19.35
CA PRO A 298 -0.75 8.17 -20.69
C PRO A 298 0.41 7.21 -21.01
N SER A 299 1.59 7.48 -20.42
CA SER A 299 2.79 6.66 -20.56
C SER A 299 2.81 5.37 -19.72
N THR A 300 1.98 5.27 -18.67
CA THR A 300 2.07 4.18 -17.68
C THR A 300 0.86 3.24 -17.65
N TYR A 301 -0.31 3.60 -18.19
CA TYR A 301 -1.50 2.73 -18.12
C TYR A 301 -1.26 1.31 -18.65
N ALA A 302 -0.65 1.20 -19.83
CA ALA A 302 -0.39 -0.09 -20.46
C ALA A 302 0.68 -0.90 -19.70
N SER A 303 1.72 -0.23 -19.20
CA SER A 303 2.79 -0.90 -18.45
C SER A 303 2.35 -1.33 -17.05
N ILE A 304 1.44 -0.60 -16.40
CA ILE A 304 0.83 -1.00 -15.12
C ILE A 304 0.11 -2.33 -15.30
N ILE A 305 -0.81 -2.42 -16.28
CA ILE A 305 -1.58 -3.64 -16.55
C ILE A 305 -0.66 -4.80 -16.94
N GLU A 306 0.35 -4.55 -17.77
CA GLU A 306 1.34 -5.56 -18.12
C GLU A 306 2.14 -6.04 -16.91
N THR A 307 2.50 -5.14 -15.99
CA THR A 307 3.26 -5.50 -14.79
C THR A 307 2.42 -6.36 -13.86
N LEU A 308 1.13 -6.07 -13.72
CA LEU A 308 0.21 -6.89 -12.93
C LEU A 308 0.09 -8.31 -13.49
N ASN A 309 -0.01 -8.45 -14.82
CA ASN A 309 -0.10 -9.75 -15.48
C ASN A 309 1.24 -10.51 -15.49
N SER A 310 2.34 -9.85 -15.87
CA SER A 310 3.67 -10.49 -16.00
C SER A 310 4.29 -10.92 -14.67
N ARG A 311 3.81 -10.36 -13.55
CA ARG A 311 4.18 -10.77 -12.19
C ARG A 311 3.17 -11.72 -11.53
N ASP A 312 2.21 -12.24 -12.31
CA ASP A 312 1.17 -13.15 -11.84
C ASP A 312 0.35 -12.62 -10.66
N TYR A 313 0.15 -11.30 -10.53
CA TYR A 313 -0.75 -10.72 -9.53
C TYR A 313 -2.20 -10.74 -9.98
N THR A 314 -2.43 -10.67 -11.30
CA THR A 314 -3.75 -10.79 -11.91
C THR A 314 -3.74 -11.81 -13.03
N ALA A 315 -4.85 -12.51 -13.20
CA ALA A 315 -5.12 -13.40 -14.32
C ALA A 315 -6.30 -12.86 -15.13
N ARG A 316 -6.27 -13.11 -16.45
CA ARG A 316 -7.37 -12.71 -17.33
C ARG A 316 -8.39 -13.84 -17.46
N GLU A 317 -9.57 -13.64 -16.91
CA GLU A 317 -10.69 -14.57 -16.97
C GLU A 317 -11.84 -13.94 -17.74
N LYS A 318 -12.23 -14.50 -18.90
CA LYS A 318 -13.36 -13.99 -19.71
C LYS A 318 -13.30 -12.45 -19.95
N ARG A 319 -12.11 -11.92 -20.24
CA ARG A 319 -11.79 -10.48 -20.44
C ARG A 319 -11.86 -9.61 -19.17
N GLN A 320 -12.08 -10.19 -18.00
CA GLN A 320 -11.96 -9.54 -16.70
C GLN A 320 -10.61 -9.88 -16.05
N LEU A 321 -10.16 -9.00 -15.16
CA LEU A 321 -8.98 -9.17 -14.32
C LEU A 321 -9.43 -9.78 -13.00
N ALA A 322 -8.95 -10.99 -12.72
CA ALA A 322 -9.14 -11.67 -11.45
C ALA A 322 -7.82 -11.63 -10.66
N PRO A 323 -7.84 -11.25 -9.38
CA PRO A 323 -6.62 -11.35 -8.56
C PRO A 323 -6.24 -12.81 -8.37
N THR A 324 -4.95 -13.11 -8.45
CA THR A 324 -4.41 -14.45 -8.13
C THR A 324 -4.25 -14.61 -6.62
N PRO A 325 -4.07 -15.84 -6.09
CA PRO A 325 -3.72 -16.03 -4.67
C PRO A 325 -2.47 -15.23 -4.27
N LEU A 326 -1.44 -15.22 -5.13
CA LEU A 326 -0.24 -14.42 -4.92
C LEU A 326 -0.54 -12.91 -4.87
N GLY A 327 -1.37 -12.41 -5.79
CA GLY A 327 -1.77 -11.01 -5.81
C GLY A 327 -2.52 -10.58 -4.54
N LEU A 328 -3.41 -11.45 -4.02
CA LEU A 328 -4.10 -11.21 -2.76
C LEU A 328 -3.14 -11.21 -1.58
N GLU A 329 -2.29 -12.23 -1.43
CA GLU A 329 -1.32 -12.31 -0.34
C GLU A 329 -0.37 -11.10 -0.30
N VAL A 330 0.13 -10.69 -1.47
CA VAL A 330 1.01 -9.52 -1.60
C VAL A 330 0.25 -8.24 -1.27
N SER A 331 -0.98 -8.09 -1.75
CA SER A 331 -1.82 -6.93 -1.43
C SER A 331 -2.09 -6.85 0.07
N ASP A 332 -2.52 -7.94 0.70
CA ASP A 332 -2.84 -7.99 2.13
C ASP A 332 -1.61 -7.65 2.98
N LEU A 333 -0.44 -8.20 2.62
CA LEU A 333 0.82 -7.92 3.30
C LEU A 333 1.22 -6.45 3.15
N LEU A 334 1.20 -5.92 1.93
CA LEU A 334 1.72 -4.58 1.64
C LEU A 334 0.76 -3.49 2.15
N VAL A 335 -0.54 -3.63 1.91
CA VAL A 335 -1.55 -2.67 2.41
C VAL A 335 -1.60 -2.72 3.94
N GLY A 336 -1.54 -3.91 4.55
CA GLY A 336 -1.55 -4.05 6.00
C GLY A 336 -0.30 -3.50 6.71
N LYS A 337 0.85 -3.38 6.01
CA LYS A 337 2.12 -2.90 6.58
C LYS A 337 2.50 -1.48 6.15
N LEU A 338 2.04 -1.05 4.98
CA LEU A 338 2.44 0.19 4.31
C LEU A 338 1.21 0.95 3.82
N GLU A 339 0.12 0.97 4.59
CA GLU A 339 -1.18 1.57 4.22
C GLU A 339 -1.04 2.94 3.54
N HIS A 340 -0.26 3.86 4.12
CA HIS A 340 -0.04 5.20 3.56
C HIS A 340 0.61 5.21 2.17
N LEU A 341 1.48 4.24 1.87
CA LEU A 341 2.16 4.13 0.57
C LEU A 341 1.20 3.60 -0.51
N PHE A 342 0.20 2.80 -0.11
CA PHE A 342 -0.79 2.19 -1.02
C PHE A 342 -2.13 2.96 -1.04
N ASP A 343 -2.24 4.09 -0.34
CA ASP A 343 -3.36 5.01 -0.45
C ASP A 343 -3.45 5.57 -1.89
N VAL A 344 -4.65 5.48 -2.47
CA VAL A 344 -4.92 5.96 -3.83
C VAL A 344 -4.69 7.47 -3.92
N GLY A 345 -5.12 8.21 -2.90
CA GLY A 345 -4.94 9.67 -2.86
C GLY A 345 -3.47 10.07 -2.76
N PHE A 346 -2.67 9.33 -1.99
CA PHE A 346 -1.22 9.55 -1.91
C PHE A 346 -0.55 9.32 -3.26
N THR A 347 -0.90 8.24 -3.94
CA THR A 347 -0.37 7.94 -5.28
C THR A 347 -0.71 9.04 -6.28
N ALA A 348 -1.96 9.51 -6.28
CA ALA A 348 -2.39 10.62 -7.14
C ALA A 348 -1.60 11.91 -6.88
N ARG A 349 -1.43 12.29 -5.60
CA ARG A 349 -0.62 13.45 -5.20
C ARG A 349 0.85 13.31 -5.59
N MET A 350 1.39 12.09 -5.59
CA MET A 350 2.75 11.87 -6.04
C MET A 350 2.90 12.15 -7.53
N GLU A 351 1.96 11.67 -8.34
CA GLU A 351 1.95 11.94 -9.77
C GLU A 351 1.78 13.44 -10.04
N GLU A 352 0.89 14.14 -9.33
CA GLU A 352 0.78 15.61 -9.40
C GLU A 352 2.08 16.33 -9.00
N SER A 353 2.82 15.79 -8.04
CA SER A 353 4.12 16.35 -7.64
C SER A 353 5.17 16.19 -8.73
N LEU A 354 5.13 15.09 -9.49
CA LEU A 354 5.98 14.87 -10.65
C LEU A 354 5.64 15.86 -11.78
N ASP A 355 4.35 16.11 -12.03
CA ASP A 355 3.93 17.14 -13.00
C ASP A 355 4.43 18.52 -12.60
N ARG A 356 4.34 18.87 -11.31
CA ARG A 356 4.87 20.14 -10.79
C ARG A 356 6.39 20.26 -10.92
N ILE A 357 7.13 19.15 -10.94
CA ILE A 357 8.57 19.16 -11.23
C ILE A 357 8.79 19.49 -12.71
N GLU A 358 8.03 18.87 -13.61
CA GLU A 358 8.09 19.16 -15.05
C GLU A 358 7.81 20.63 -15.36
N GLU A 359 6.84 21.23 -14.68
CA GLU A 359 6.48 22.65 -14.79
C GLU A 359 7.47 23.61 -14.08
N GLY A 360 8.44 23.08 -13.34
CA GLY A 360 9.40 23.87 -12.55
C GLY A 360 8.83 24.47 -11.27
N GLY A 361 7.65 24.03 -10.82
CA GLY A 361 6.98 24.48 -9.60
C GLY A 361 7.47 23.78 -8.31
N VAL A 362 8.20 22.67 -8.42
CA VAL A 362 8.85 21.94 -7.31
C VAL A 362 10.22 21.46 -7.76
N GLU A 363 11.21 21.54 -6.86
CA GLU A 363 12.55 21.01 -7.12
C GLU A 363 12.57 19.48 -6.83
N TRP A 364 13.10 18.70 -7.77
CA TRP A 364 12.99 17.23 -7.73
C TRP A 364 13.77 16.60 -6.56
N THR A 365 14.93 17.15 -6.18
CA THR A 365 15.70 16.63 -5.03
C THR A 365 14.99 16.86 -3.70
N VAL A 366 14.26 17.98 -3.53
CA VAL A 366 13.44 18.24 -2.35
C VAL A 366 12.33 17.20 -2.23
N MET A 367 11.56 17.00 -3.29
CA MET A 367 10.47 16.01 -3.32
C MET A 367 10.99 14.58 -3.06
N MET A 368 12.12 14.21 -3.66
CA MET A 368 12.78 12.92 -3.42
C MET A 368 13.30 12.76 -1.99
N ALA A 369 13.89 13.80 -1.40
CA ALA A 369 14.37 13.76 -0.03
C ALA A 369 13.21 13.56 0.97
N ASP A 370 12.10 14.28 0.76
CA ASP A 370 10.90 14.18 1.59
C ASP A 370 10.24 12.80 1.47
N PHE A 371 10.08 12.29 0.24
CA PHE A 371 9.57 10.94 0.00
C PHE A 371 10.45 9.88 0.65
N PHE A 372 11.77 9.93 0.41
CA PHE A 372 12.68 8.90 0.90
C PHE A 372 12.80 8.90 2.43
N GLY A 373 12.69 10.08 3.05
CA GLY A 373 12.62 10.22 4.51
C GLY A 373 11.41 9.48 5.10
N GLN A 374 10.23 9.66 4.51
CA GLN A 374 8.99 8.97 4.91
C GLN A 374 9.06 7.47 4.62
N PHE A 375 9.49 7.10 3.41
CA PHE A 375 9.61 5.71 2.97
C PHE A 375 10.49 4.88 3.90
N LYS A 376 11.64 5.41 4.35
CA LYS A 376 12.49 4.73 5.33
C LYS A 376 11.77 4.44 6.63
N GLN A 377 10.98 5.40 7.14
CA GLN A 377 10.24 5.22 8.39
C GLN A 377 9.19 4.12 8.25
N TRP A 378 8.43 4.12 7.15
CA TRP A 378 7.45 3.06 6.86
C TRP A 378 8.12 1.69 6.74
N MET A 379 9.26 1.59 6.04
CA MET A 379 9.99 0.33 5.91
C MET A 379 10.55 -0.20 7.24
N GLU A 380 11.06 0.67 8.12
CA GLU A 380 11.51 0.24 9.45
C GLU A 380 10.35 -0.30 10.31
N GLN A 381 9.16 0.29 10.20
CA GLN A 381 7.96 -0.21 10.88
C GLN A 381 7.47 -1.54 10.29
N ALA A 382 7.59 -1.72 8.97
CA ALA A 382 7.18 -2.93 8.28
C ALA A 382 8.12 -4.13 8.51
N LYS A 383 9.39 -3.90 8.88
CA LYS A 383 10.41 -4.95 9.11
C LYS A 383 10.15 -5.82 10.34
N GLU A 384 9.37 -5.37 11.32
CA GLU A 384 9.03 -6.20 12.47
C GLU A 384 7.85 -7.12 12.09
N PRO A 385 8.07 -8.45 11.94
CA PRO A 385 6.96 -9.36 11.72
C PRO A 385 6.02 -9.27 12.93
N PRO A 386 4.69 -9.30 12.70
CA PRO A 386 3.76 -9.45 13.79
C PRO A 386 3.98 -10.84 14.42
N ALA A 387 3.85 -10.92 15.73
CA ALA A 387 3.85 -12.19 16.42
C ALA A 387 2.71 -13.08 15.93
N ASP A 388 2.94 -14.39 15.94
CA ASP A 388 1.91 -15.38 15.65
C ASP A 388 0.70 -15.18 16.56
N ALA A 389 -0.44 -14.81 15.99
CA ALA A 389 -1.65 -14.47 16.73
C ALA A 389 -2.19 -15.65 17.55
N GLY A 390 -2.01 -16.88 17.05
CA GLY A 390 -2.37 -18.10 17.77
C GLY A 390 -1.52 -18.27 19.03
N LYS A 391 -0.20 -18.07 18.92
CA LYS A 391 0.71 -18.12 20.07
C LYS A 391 0.43 -17.00 21.07
N VAL A 392 0.15 -15.78 20.60
CA VAL A 392 -0.21 -14.66 21.49
C VAL A 392 -1.46 -14.98 22.29
N THR A 393 -2.52 -15.45 21.63
CA THR A 393 -3.78 -15.82 22.29
C THR A 393 -3.58 -16.95 23.29
N ALA A 394 -2.81 -17.97 22.93
CA ALA A 394 -2.53 -19.09 23.81
C ALA A 394 -1.74 -18.70 25.06
N VAL A 395 -0.70 -17.85 24.93
CA VAL A 395 0.07 -17.35 26.06
C VAL A 395 -0.76 -16.42 26.95
N LEU A 396 -1.62 -15.57 26.36
CA LEU A 396 -2.57 -14.76 27.14
C LEU A 396 -3.54 -15.64 27.94
N GLY A 397 -4.06 -16.73 27.35
CA GLY A 397 -4.91 -17.70 28.05
C GLY A 397 -4.21 -18.40 29.22
N LEU A 398 -2.90 -18.66 29.12
CA LEU A 398 -2.11 -19.15 30.27
C LEU A 398 -2.06 -18.10 31.39
N LEU A 399 -1.89 -16.83 31.04
CA LEU A 399 -1.75 -15.73 32.00
C LEU A 399 -3.06 -15.34 32.71
N GLU A 400 -4.23 -15.73 32.19
CA GLU A 400 -5.52 -15.54 32.89
C GLU A 400 -5.62 -16.35 34.19
N GLN A 401 -4.79 -17.38 34.37
CA GLN A 401 -4.75 -18.20 35.57
C GLN A 401 -3.96 -17.54 36.72
N VAL A 402 -3.25 -16.44 36.45
CA VAL A 402 -2.48 -15.70 37.45
C VAL A 402 -3.44 -14.85 38.29
N THR A 403 -3.56 -15.19 39.57
CA THR A 403 -4.45 -14.49 40.52
C THR A 403 -3.70 -13.56 41.46
N ALA A 404 -2.40 -13.77 41.64
CA ALA A 404 -1.53 -12.95 42.47
C ALA A 404 -0.35 -12.40 41.65
N TRP A 405 -0.44 -11.13 41.26
CA TRP A 405 0.62 -10.42 40.54
C TRP A 405 1.66 -9.84 41.50
N GLY A 406 2.92 -9.79 41.08
CA GLY A 406 3.99 -9.14 41.81
C GLY A 406 3.80 -7.62 41.91
N PRO A 407 4.37 -6.97 42.94
CA PRO A 407 4.24 -5.52 43.11
C PRO A 407 4.89 -4.76 41.95
N ALA A 408 4.34 -3.60 41.62
CA ALA A 408 4.88 -2.76 40.56
C ALA A 408 6.29 -2.25 40.91
N VAL A 409 7.22 -2.36 39.95
CA VAL A 409 8.63 -2.00 40.16
C VAL A 409 8.93 -0.64 39.56
N GLN A 410 9.45 0.28 40.37
CA GLN A 410 9.90 1.59 39.91
C GLN A 410 11.34 1.50 39.38
N ARG A 411 11.56 1.92 38.13
CA ARG A 411 12.88 2.05 37.51
C ARG A 411 13.06 3.46 36.98
N GLY A 412 13.79 4.29 37.73
CA GLY A 412 13.92 5.72 37.45
C GLY A 412 12.56 6.41 37.56
N LYS A 413 12.14 7.11 36.50
CA LYS A 413 10.85 7.82 36.43
C LYS A 413 9.67 6.93 35.98
N ARG A 414 9.89 5.64 35.67
CA ARG A 414 8.86 4.75 35.11
C ARG A 414 8.49 3.65 36.10
N THR A 415 7.21 3.32 36.16
CA THR A 415 6.64 2.22 36.95
C THR A 415 6.27 1.07 36.01
N TYR A 416 6.75 -0.13 36.30
CA TYR A 416 6.50 -1.33 35.51
C TYR A 416 5.60 -2.29 36.31
N SER A 417 4.51 -2.74 35.69
CA SER A 417 3.58 -3.72 36.26
C SER A 417 3.32 -4.78 35.19
N ASP A 418 3.55 -6.04 35.54
CA ASP A 418 3.27 -7.16 34.63
C ASP A 418 1.76 -7.25 34.33
N GLU A 419 0.90 -7.09 35.34
CA GLU A 419 -0.56 -7.10 35.21
C GLU A 419 -1.04 -6.05 34.19
N ARG A 420 -0.60 -4.80 34.33
CA ARG A 420 -0.98 -3.72 33.40
C ARG A 420 -0.44 -3.95 31.99
N PHE A 421 0.75 -4.56 31.87
CA PHE A 421 1.32 -4.88 30.57
C PHE A 421 0.50 -5.96 29.86
N VAL A 422 0.12 -7.04 30.56
CA VAL A 422 -0.72 -8.12 30.01
C VAL A 422 -2.09 -7.57 29.59
N ALA A 423 -2.73 -6.76 30.43
CA ALA A 423 -4.00 -6.12 30.10
C ALA A 423 -3.92 -5.23 28.85
N SER A 424 -2.85 -4.43 28.73
CA SER A 424 -2.61 -3.57 27.56
C SER A 424 -2.41 -4.37 26.27
N VAL A 425 -1.74 -5.52 26.32
CA VAL A 425 -1.57 -6.37 25.13
C VAL A 425 -2.87 -7.07 24.74
N LYS A 426 -3.72 -7.44 25.72
CA LYS A 426 -5.05 -8.01 25.48
C LYS A 426 -5.98 -6.99 24.80
N GLU A 427 -6.03 -5.76 25.31
CA GLU A 427 -6.80 -4.66 24.70
C GLU A 427 -6.33 -4.35 23.27
N GLN A 428 -5.01 -4.35 23.04
CA GLN A 428 -4.43 -4.21 21.71
C GLN A 428 -4.90 -5.30 20.73
N LEU A 429 -5.02 -6.55 21.20
CA LEU A 429 -5.51 -7.68 20.39
C LEU A 429 -7.01 -7.54 20.08
N GLU A 430 -7.81 -7.13 21.07
CA GLU A 430 -9.27 -6.97 20.95
C GLU A 430 -9.67 -5.79 20.06
N ALA A 431 -8.90 -4.69 20.09
CA ALA A 431 -9.15 -3.51 19.27
C ALA A 431 -8.82 -3.74 17.78
N GLY A 432 -7.93 -4.67 17.45
CA GLY A 432 -7.56 -4.99 16.06
C GLY A 432 -6.75 -3.90 15.32
N GLU A 433 -6.50 -2.75 15.95
CA GLU A 433 -5.82 -1.60 15.32
C GLU A 433 -4.31 -1.81 15.15
N LYS A 434 -3.69 -2.69 15.94
CA LYS A 434 -2.24 -2.91 15.90
C LYS A 434 -1.84 -4.34 16.25
N ALA A 435 -1.13 -5.00 15.34
CA ALA A 435 -0.62 -6.35 15.60
C ALA A 435 0.39 -6.40 16.76
N VAL A 436 0.31 -7.45 17.58
CA VAL A 436 1.26 -7.70 18.68
C VAL A 436 2.63 -8.06 18.09
N SER A 437 3.70 -7.48 18.63
CA SER A 437 5.08 -7.73 18.17
C SER A 437 5.69 -8.98 18.80
N ASP A 438 6.68 -9.61 18.14
CA ASP A 438 7.46 -10.71 18.73
C ASP A 438 8.13 -10.33 20.05
N LYS A 439 8.50 -9.06 20.23
CA LYS A 439 9.03 -8.54 21.49
C LYS A 439 8.00 -8.57 22.61
N GLN A 440 6.74 -8.24 22.31
CA GLN A 440 5.64 -8.33 23.25
C GLN A 440 5.33 -9.80 23.57
N LEU A 441 5.27 -10.68 22.56
CA LEU A 441 5.08 -12.12 22.77
C LEU A 441 6.19 -12.72 23.65
N ALA A 442 7.47 -12.43 23.35
CA ALA A 442 8.59 -12.88 24.18
C ALA A 442 8.55 -12.32 25.61
N ALA A 443 8.00 -11.13 25.82
CA ALA A 443 7.76 -10.58 27.15
C ALA A 443 6.65 -11.33 27.88
N LEU A 444 5.53 -11.63 27.21
CA LEU A 444 4.43 -12.43 27.77
C LEU A 444 4.91 -13.83 28.17
N VAL A 445 5.70 -14.51 27.35
CA VAL A 445 6.30 -15.82 27.66
C VAL A 445 7.14 -15.77 28.94
N LYS A 446 7.96 -14.73 29.09
CA LYS A 446 8.77 -14.53 30.32
C LYS A 446 7.92 -14.25 31.55
N ILE A 447 6.79 -13.56 31.39
CA ILE A 447 5.83 -13.33 32.47
C ILE A 447 5.17 -14.67 32.83
N ALA A 448 4.73 -15.46 31.86
CA ALA A 448 4.13 -16.78 32.09
C ALA A 448 5.10 -17.71 32.84
N LEU A 449 6.39 -17.71 32.48
CA LEU A 449 7.42 -18.45 33.22
C LEU A 449 7.64 -17.94 34.65
N ARG A 450 7.57 -16.61 34.87
CA ARG A 450 7.71 -16.02 36.21
C ARG A 450 6.58 -16.46 37.16
N TYR A 451 5.36 -16.55 36.65
CA TYR A 451 4.17 -16.92 37.43
C TYR A 451 3.79 -18.40 37.27
N ARG A 452 4.70 -19.25 36.78
CA ARG A 452 4.43 -20.68 36.50
C ARG A 452 3.89 -21.48 37.69
N GLU A 453 4.21 -21.10 38.92
CA GLU A 453 3.68 -21.76 40.13
C GLU A 453 2.15 -21.60 40.26
N GLN A 454 1.59 -20.58 39.61
CA GLN A 454 0.14 -20.33 39.52
C GLN A 454 -0.48 -20.88 38.23
N ILE A 455 0.34 -21.36 37.28
CA ILE A 455 -0.10 -21.79 35.95
C ILE A 455 0.25 -23.29 35.78
N PRO A 456 -0.71 -24.20 35.95
CA PRO A 456 -0.51 -25.64 35.76
C PRO A 456 0.13 -25.96 34.40
N GLN A 457 1.20 -26.74 34.42
CA GLN A 457 1.92 -27.21 33.23
C GLN A 457 2.45 -26.09 32.31
N ALA A 458 2.67 -24.87 32.81
CA ALA A 458 3.15 -23.74 31.99
C ALA A 458 4.39 -24.07 31.15
N GLY A 459 5.35 -24.81 31.71
CA GLY A 459 6.57 -25.20 30.99
C GLY A 459 6.29 -26.10 29.79
N GLN A 460 5.41 -27.09 29.94
CA GLN A 460 5.02 -27.99 28.86
C GLN A 460 4.22 -27.23 27.79
N ALA A 461 3.22 -26.44 28.20
CA ALA A 461 2.40 -25.66 27.29
C ALA A 461 3.25 -24.67 26.45
N LEU A 462 4.24 -24.02 27.06
CA LEU A 462 5.16 -23.12 26.34
C LEU A 462 6.12 -23.88 25.41
N THR A 463 6.54 -25.09 25.79
CA THR A 463 7.39 -25.96 24.94
C THR A 463 6.60 -26.43 23.70
N ASP A 464 5.34 -26.84 23.88
CA ASP A 464 4.46 -27.25 22.78
C ASP A 464 4.18 -26.09 21.79
N MET A 465 4.27 -24.84 22.26
CA MET A 465 4.18 -23.62 21.43
C MET A 465 5.51 -23.21 20.76
N GLY A 466 6.59 -23.96 20.99
CA GLY A 466 7.92 -23.75 20.42
C GLY A 466 8.83 -22.79 21.21
N PHE A 467 8.60 -22.59 22.51
CA PHE A 467 9.45 -21.77 23.40
C PHE A 467 10.38 -22.61 24.29
N GLU A 468 10.86 -23.73 23.76
CA GLU A 468 11.74 -24.68 24.44
C GLU A 468 13.04 -24.04 24.96
N GLU A 469 13.64 -23.10 24.23
CA GLU A 469 14.83 -22.38 24.69
C GLU A 469 14.55 -21.49 25.90
N GLU A 470 13.45 -20.74 25.90
CA GLU A 470 13.05 -19.88 27.01
C GLU A 470 12.76 -20.69 28.27
N VAL A 471 12.07 -21.83 28.12
CA VAL A 471 11.79 -22.78 29.20
C VAL A 471 13.10 -23.37 29.75
N ALA A 472 14.00 -23.81 28.87
CA ALA A 472 15.30 -24.35 29.27
C ALA A 472 16.16 -23.32 30.01
N LYS A 473 16.19 -22.07 29.54
CA LYS A 473 16.91 -20.96 30.20
C LYS A 473 16.34 -20.67 31.59
N ASP A 474 15.03 -20.72 31.76
CA ASP A 474 14.40 -20.51 33.07
C ASP A 474 14.59 -21.70 34.03
N GLN A 475 14.63 -22.93 33.52
CA GLN A 475 14.94 -24.14 34.30
C GLN A 475 16.40 -24.18 34.75
N ALA A 476 17.33 -23.78 33.88
CA ALA A 476 18.76 -23.70 34.19
C ALA A 476 19.09 -22.56 35.17
N ALA A 477 18.21 -21.54 35.28
CA ALA A 477 18.43 -20.43 36.20
C ALA A 477 18.36 -20.90 37.67
N PRO A 478 19.39 -20.59 38.50
CA PRO A 478 19.49 -21.07 39.87
C PRO A 478 18.25 -20.77 40.71
N SER A 479 17.95 -21.65 41.67
CA SER A 479 16.79 -21.47 42.54
C SER A 479 16.90 -20.17 43.34
N ASN A 480 15.76 -19.54 43.63
CA ASN A 480 15.72 -18.35 44.48
C ASN A 480 16.29 -18.62 45.88
N GLU A 481 16.24 -19.86 46.38
CA GLU A 481 16.86 -20.26 47.65
C GLU A 481 18.38 -20.13 47.63
N MET A 482 19.05 -20.62 46.57
CA MET A 482 20.50 -20.50 46.42
C MET A 482 20.94 -19.03 46.22
N ALA A 483 20.10 -18.20 45.61
CA ALA A 483 20.34 -16.77 45.49
C ALA A 483 20.14 -16.04 46.83
N MET A 484 19.09 -16.37 47.60
CA MET A 484 18.82 -15.83 48.94
C MET A 484 19.98 -16.11 49.88
N ARG A 485 20.50 -17.35 49.86
CA ARG A 485 21.65 -17.75 50.68
C ARG A 485 22.89 -16.87 50.44
N ARG A 486 23.13 -16.46 49.19
CA ARG A 486 24.23 -15.52 48.85
C ARG A 486 24.02 -14.14 49.47
N PHE A 487 22.79 -13.63 49.51
CA PHE A 487 22.50 -12.34 50.16
C PHE A 487 22.54 -12.42 51.68
N GLU A 488 22.20 -13.56 52.28
CA GLU A 488 22.37 -13.78 53.73
C GLU A 488 23.85 -13.68 54.13
N VAL A 489 24.74 -14.31 53.37
CA VAL A 489 26.18 -14.23 53.59
C VAL A 489 26.70 -12.79 53.49
N LEU A 490 26.14 -11.99 52.59
CA LEU A 490 26.52 -10.59 52.42
C LEU A 490 25.94 -9.66 53.50
N LYS A 491 24.89 -10.06 54.24
CA LYS A 491 24.18 -9.20 55.20
C LYS A 491 25.06 -8.74 56.38
N GLU A 492 26.03 -9.56 56.75
CA GLU A 492 26.93 -9.33 57.89
C GLU A 492 28.19 -8.53 57.53
N LEU A 493 28.30 -8.05 56.28
CA LEU A 493 29.48 -7.34 55.76
C LEU A 493 29.20 -5.85 55.54
N ALA A 494 30.21 -5.01 55.80
CA ALA A 494 30.15 -3.58 55.51
C ALA A 494 30.69 -3.28 54.11
N PHE A 495 29.86 -2.64 53.27
CA PHE A 495 30.22 -2.28 51.89
C PHE A 495 30.25 -0.76 51.69
N SER A 496 30.90 -0.33 50.62
CA SER A 496 30.77 1.05 50.14
C SER A 496 29.33 1.38 49.71
N GLU A 497 28.98 2.66 49.66
CA GLU A 497 27.63 3.13 49.28
C GLU A 497 27.20 2.60 47.89
N SER A 498 28.12 2.56 46.93
CA SER A 498 27.85 2.06 45.58
C SER A 498 27.65 0.53 45.53
N GLN A 499 28.36 -0.22 46.35
CA GLN A 499 28.20 -1.68 46.46
C GLN A 499 26.91 -2.04 47.19
N THR A 500 26.56 -1.29 48.24
CA THR A 500 25.30 -1.46 48.97
C THR A 500 24.11 -1.23 48.04
N ALA A 501 24.11 -0.11 47.30
CA ALA A 501 23.06 0.19 46.31
C ALA A 501 22.96 -0.89 45.19
N PHE A 502 24.08 -1.47 44.78
CA PHE A 502 24.10 -2.55 43.80
C PHE A 502 23.51 -3.86 44.35
N ILE A 503 23.90 -4.26 45.57
CA ILE A 503 23.41 -5.48 46.24
C ILE A 503 21.91 -5.35 46.51
N ASP A 504 21.45 -4.21 47.04
CA ASP A 504 20.04 -3.96 47.32
C ASP A 504 19.18 -3.98 46.06
N SER A 505 19.68 -3.46 44.95
CA SER A 505 18.99 -3.50 43.65
C SER A 505 18.80 -4.93 43.13
N LEU A 506 19.76 -5.83 43.36
CA LEU A 506 19.62 -7.24 42.99
C LEU A 506 18.71 -8.00 43.95
N ARG A 507 18.75 -7.67 45.24
CA ARG A 507 17.85 -8.22 46.25
C ARG A 507 16.39 -7.88 45.97
N GLN A 508 16.09 -6.62 45.69
CA GLN A 508 14.74 -6.16 45.33
C GLN A 508 14.22 -6.84 44.05
N GLN A 509 15.09 -7.11 43.08
CA GLN A 509 14.69 -7.88 41.89
C GLN A 509 14.24 -9.29 42.27
N MET A 510 14.97 -9.95 43.15
CA MET A 510 14.63 -11.30 43.62
C MET A 510 13.35 -11.30 44.46
N GLU A 511 13.17 -10.32 45.35
CA GLU A 511 11.94 -10.16 46.16
C GLU A 511 10.70 -9.89 45.29
N SER A 512 10.88 -9.30 44.10
CA SER A 512 9.81 -9.18 43.09
C SER A 512 9.50 -10.48 42.32
N GLY A 513 10.09 -11.61 42.72
CA GLY A 513 9.89 -12.92 42.11
C GLY A 513 10.78 -13.18 40.89
N ARG A 514 11.77 -12.32 40.61
CA ARG A 514 12.65 -12.46 39.44
C ARG A 514 13.92 -13.25 39.77
N LYS A 515 14.19 -14.33 39.03
CA LYS A 515 15.48 -15.03 39.11
C LYS A 515 16.64 -14.14 38.65
N LEU A 516 17.78 -14.22 39.33
CA LEU A 516 19.00 -13.52 38.94
C LEU A 516 19.71 -14.26 37.81
N SER A 517 20.27 -13.51 36.85
CA SER A 517 21.09 -14.09 35.79
C SER A 517 22.41 -14.65 36.32
N GLU A 518 23.00 -15.62 35.61
CA GLU A 518 24.32 -16.17 35.94
C GLU A 518 25.39 -15.09 36.11
N ARG A 519 25.34 -14.02 35.30
CA ARG A 519 26.29 -12.89 35.41
C ARG A 519 26.09 -12.08 36.70
N GLN A 520 24.83 -11.90 37.12
CA GLN A 520 24.51 -11.22 38.38
C GLN A 520 24.93 -12.08 39.58
N LEU A 521 24.68 -13.38 39.51
CA LEU A 521 25.13 -14.34 40.53
C LEU A 521 26.66 -14.42 40.59
N ALA A 522 27.36 -14.49 39.44
CA ALA A 522 28.82 -14.46 39.40
C ALA A 522 29.39 -13.14 39.95
N ALA A 523 28.69 -12.01 39.78
CA ALA A 523 29.09 -10.75 40.39
C ALA A 523 28.95 -10.79 41.92
N ILE A 524 27.86 -11.36 42.43
CA ILE A 524 27.65 -11.59 43.86
C ILE A 524 28.70 -12.56 44.41
N ASP A 525 28.97 -13.66 43.71
CA ASP A 525 29.97 -14.67 44.07
C ASP A 525 31.36 -14.06 44.17
N ARG A 526 31.73 -13.16 43.25
CA ARG A 526 32.99 -12.39 43.35
C ARG A 526 33.03 -11.50 44.58
N ILE A 527 31.94 -10.83 44.94
CA ILE A 527 31.90 -9.99 46.14
C ILE A 527 32.06 -10.88 47.39
N ILE A 528 31.40 -12.03 47.43
CA ILE A 528 31.53 -13.02 48.52
C ILE A 528 32.99 -13.50 48.63
N VAL A 529 33.61 -13.88 47.52
CA VAL A 529 35.01 -14.35 47.50
C VAL A 529 36.01 -13.24 47.86
N GLN A 530 35.78 -12.00 47.42
CA GLN A 530 36.63 -10.84 47.76
C GLN A 530 36.60 -10.50 49.25
N ASN A 531 35.51 -10.84 49.95
CA ASN A 531 35.35 -10.60 51.38
C ASN A 531 35.52 -11.88 52.21
N ALA A 532 36.13 -12.93 51.65
CA ALA A 532 36.30 -14.24 52.29
C ALA A 532 36.88 -14.17 53.71
N ALA A 533 37.85 -13.28 53.97
CA ALA A 533 38.48 -13.12 55.28
C ALA A 533 37.56 -12.56 56.38
N GLN A 534 36.43 -11.95 56.00
CA GLN A 534 35.46 -11.34 56.91
C GLN A 534 34.21 -12.23 57.08
N ILE A 535 34.13 -13.36 56.39
CA ILE A 535 32.97 -14.26 56.42
C ILE A 535 33.29 -15.46 57.31
N ALA A 536 32.51 -15.65 58.38
CA ALA A 536 32.63 -16.83 59.24
C ALA A 536 32.25 -18.11 58.46
N GLN A 537 33.01 -19.19 58.65
CA GLN A 537 32.77 -20.49 57.99
C GLN A 537 32.79 -20.43 56.45
N PHE A 538 33.59 -19.51 55.89
CA PHE A 538 33.68 -19.30 54.44
C PHE A 538 33.93 -20.59 53.65
N ASP A 539 34.78 -21.51 54.12
CA ASP A 539 35.06 -22.76 53.41
C ASP A 539 33.84 -23.67 53.26
N GLN A 540 32.94 -23.66 54.25
CA GLN A 540 31.68 -24.40 54.19
C GLN A 540 30.69 -23.72 53.23
N ILE A 541 30.57 -22.38 53.31
CA ILE A 541 29.75 -21.57 52.39
C ILE A 541 30.24 -21.70 50.94
N LYS A 542 31.56 -21.78 50.74
CA LYS A 542 32.20 -21.95 49.44
C LYS A 542 31.82 -23.27 48.79
N GLN A 543 31.81 -24.36 49.57
CA GLN A 543 31.34 -25.68 49.10
C GLN A 543 29.82 -25.69 48.87
N GLU A 544 29.04 -25.12 49.80
CA GLU A 544 27.58 -25.04 49.74
C GLU A 544 27.10 -24.29 48.49
N LEU A 545 27.71 -23.13 48.17
CA LEU A 545 27.29 -22.27 47.06
C LEU A 545 27.99 -22.58 45.75
N GLY A 546 28.93 -23.54 45.73
CA GLY A 546 29.71 -23.90 44.55
C GLY A 546 30.60 -22.76 44.04
N LEU A 547 31.15 -21.95 44.95
CA LEU A 547 32.01 -20.82 44.59
C LEU A 547 33.33 -21.35 44.01
N ALA A 548 33.42 -21.40 42.68
CA ALA A 548 34.64 -21.78 42.00
C ALA A 548 35.76 -20.81 42.40
N ALA A 549 36.83 -21.36 42.99
CA ALA A 549 38.09 -20.64 43.12
C ALA A 549 38.65 -20.47 41.71
N GLY A 550 38.20 -19.43 41.02
CA GLY A 550 38.80 -18.96 39.78
C GLY A 550 40.19 -18.44 40.09
N ALA A 551 41.15 -19.36 40.18
CA ALA A 551 42.54 -19.11 39.88
C ALA A 551 42.65 -18.84 38.38
N GLU A 552 42.10 -17.71 37.92
CA GLU A 552 42.73 -16.99 36.84
C GLU A 552 43.80 -16.15 37.51
N GLU A 553 45.05 -16.55 37.29
CA GLU A 553 46.25 -15.85 37.69
C GLU A 553 46.05 -14.33 37.66
N MET A 554 46.16 -13.68 38.83
CA MET A 554 46.62 -12.29 38.88
C MET A 554 48.04 -12.28 38.31
N GLN A 555 48.15 -12.30 36.99
CA GLN A 555 49.39 -11.85 36.36
C GLN A 555 49.61 -10.42 36.84
N PRO A 556 50.79 -10.10 37.39
CA PRO A 556 51.09 -8.73 37.79
C PRO A 556 50.78 -7.81 36.61
N ASP A 557 50.12 -6.67 36.85
CA ASP A 557 49.85 -5.70 35.80
C ASP A 557 51.17 -5.09 35.32
N THR A 558 51.85 -5.79 34.42
CA THR A 558 53.15 -5.41 33.84
C THR A 558 52.99 -4.40 32.71
N GLU A 559 51.78 -4.27 32.16
CA GLU A 559 51.49 -3.37 31.04
C GLU A 559 51.23 -1.94 31.49
N SER A 560 50.43 -1.73 32.54
CA SER A 560 50.06 -0.39 33.00
C SER A 560 51.26 0.50 33.39
N PRO A 561 52.31 0.01 34.10
CA PRO A 561 53.53 0.79 34.36
C PRO A 561 54.18 1.32 33.09
N LEU A 562 54.38 0.45 32.10
CA LEU A 562 55.07 0.79 30.85
C LEU A 562 54.22 1.77 30.02
N LEU A 563 52.91 1.56 29.96
CA LEU A 563 51.98 2.46 29.26
C LEU A 563 51.92 3.85 29.89
N LEU A 564 51.96 3.94 31.22
CA LEU A 564 52.02 5.21 31.94
C LEU A 564 53.36 5.92 31.68
N GLU A 565 54.47 5.17 31.76
CA GLU A 565 55.81 5.70 31.46
C GLU A 565 55.88 6.27 30.03
N MET A 566 55.40 5.53 29.03
CA MET A 566 55.33 5.99 27.65
C MET A 566 54.51 7.28 27.50
N LEU A 567 53.35 7.37 28.14
CA LEU A 567 52.48 8.56 28.03
C LEU A 567 53.01 9.78 28.79
N ARG A 568 53.88 9.62 29.80
CA ARG A 568 54.55 10.74 30.48
C ARG A 568 55.46 11.57 29.56
N HIS A 569 55.93 10.99 28.46
CA HIS A 569 56.73 11.71 27.47
C HIS A 569 55.91 12.62 26.56
N VAL A 570 54.58 12.52 26.58
CA VAL A 570 53.69 13.35 25.75
C VAL A 570 53.58 14.74 26.36
N THR A 571 54.16 15.73 25.68
CA THR A 571 54.14 17.14 26.11
C THR A 571 53.08 17.95 25.37
N THR A 572 52.70 17.51 24.16
CA THR A 572 51.69 18.17 23.33
C THR A 572 50.51 17.23 23.08
N TRP A 573 49.39 17.50 23.74
CA TRP A 573 48.15 16.73 23.62
C TRP A 573 47.27 17.26 22.47
N GLN A 574 46.38 16.41 21.94
CA GLN A 574 45.41 16.85 20.93
C GLN A 574 44.33 17.70 21.60
N GLU A 575 43.74 18.63 20.87
CA GLU A 575 42.64 19.43 21.41
C GLU A 575 41.43 18.56 21.81
N PRO A 576 40.72 18.90 22.89
CA PRO A 576 39.55 18.15 23.33
C PRO A 576 38.48 18.08 22.25
N VAL A 577 37.96 16.88 21.98
CA VAL A 577 36.93 16.65 20.96
C VAL A 577 35.57 16.51 21.63
N THR A 578 34.60 17.36 21.25
CA THR A 578 33.23 17.25 21.75
C THR A 578 32.36 16.42 20.81
N ARG A 579 31.70 15.38 21.34
CA ARG A 579 30.73 14.54 20.61
C ARG A 579 29.44 14.44 21.43
N GLY A 580 28.39 15.09 20.94
CA GLY A 580 27.13 15.19 21.68
C GLY A 580 27.29 16.00 22.97
N LYS A 581 26.91 15.42 24.12
CA LYS A 581 27.03 16.07 25.44
C LYS A 581 28.35 15.78 26.17
N MET A 582 29.27 15.03 25.55
CA MET A 582 30.54 14.64 26.18
C MET A 582 31.73 15.26 25.46
N THR A 583 32.66 15.80 26.24
CA THR A 583 33.96 16.31 25.79
C THR A 583 35.02 15.28 26.15
N PHE A 584 35.79 14.85 25.16
CA PHE A 584 36.86 13.86 25.29
C PHE A 584 38.20 14.58 25.29
N ASP A 585 38.87 14.56 26.43
CA ASP A 585 40.19 15.16 26.64
C ASP A 585 41.18 14.05 27.04
N ASP A 586 42.15 13.79 26.17
CA ASP A 586 43.14 12.73 26.37
C ASP A 586 44.09 13.03 27.54
N HIS A 587 44.40 14.30 27.80
CA HIS A 587 45.27 14.70 28.93
C HIS A 587 44.55 14.46 30.26
N VAL A 588 43.31 14.93 30.38
CA VAL A 588 42.48 14.71 31.59
C VAL A 588 42.25 13.22 31.83
N PHE A 589 42.02 12.46 30.76
CA PHE A 589 41.84 11.01 30.85
C PHE A 589 43.12 10.30 31.31
N PHE A 590 44.30 10.68 30.79
CA PHE A 590 45.58 10.14 31.24
C PHE A 590 45.84 10.44 32.73
N THR A 591 45.67 11.69 33.18
CA THR A 591 45.88 12.07 34.59
C THR A 591 44.98 11.25 35.53
N SER A 592 43.72 11.03 35.14
CA SER A 592 42.78 10.20 35.91
C SER A 592 43.25 8.74 36.04
N LEU A 593 43.78 8.16 34.95
CA LEU A 593 44.30 6.79 34.98
C LEU A 593 45.59 6.66 35.80
N GLU A 594 46.46 7.67 35.76
CA GLU A 594 47.67 7.71 36.57
C GLU A 594 47.36 7.74 38.07
N GLU A 595 46.43 8.60 38.50
CA GLU A 595 45.95 8.64 39.89
C GLU A 595 45.32 7.30 40.30
N GLN A 596 44.49 6.72 39.43
CA GLN A 596 43.84 5.44 39.70
C GLN A 596 44.86 4.32 39.88
N TYR A 597 45.88 4.26 39.02
CA TYR A 597 46.95 3.27 39.15
C TYR A 597 47.78 3.50 40.42
N GLY A 598 48.03 4.76 40.79
CA GLY A 598 48.68 5.11 42.06
C GLY A 598 47.99 4.50 43.28
N ARG A 599 46.64 4.49 43.29
CA ARG A 599 45.82 3.93 44.38
C ARG A 599 45.66 2.41 44.31
N LYS A 600 45.37 1.87 43.13
CA LYS A 600 44.96 0.45 42.95
C LYS A 600 46.07 -0.49 42.52
N LYS A 601 47.22 0.06 42.12
CA LYS A 601 48.37 -0.67 41.54
C LYS A 601 47.99 -1.59 40.36
N SER A 602 46.86 -1.32 39.72
CA SER A 602 46.32 -2.07 38.59
C SER A 602 45.26 -1.24 37.85
N LEU A 603 45.16 -1.42 36.53
CA LEU A 603 44.08 -0.88 35.70
C LEU A 603 43.26 -2.02 35.07
N SER A 604 42.03 -1.74 34.63
CA SER A 604 41.20 -2.74 33.95
C SER A 604 41.67 -3.02 32.52
N PRO A 605 41.37 -4.19 31.93
CA PRO A 605 41.71 -4.49 30.53
C PRO A 605 41.21 -3.43 29.52
N ARG A 606 40.02 -2.86 29.75
CA ARG A 606 39.46 -1.79 28.92
C ARG A 606 40.27 -0.48 29.03
N GLN A 607 40.74 -0.15 30.23
CA GLN A 607 41.58 1.04 30.46
C GLN A 607 42.95 0.86 29.80
N ARG A 608 43.59 -0.32 29.95
CA ARG A 608 44.83 -0.64 29.25
C ARG A 608 44.69 -0.58 27.73
N TYR A 609 43.58 -1.09 27.18
CA TYR A 609 43.30 -1.00 25.75
C TYR A 609 43.17 0.45 25.27
N ALA A 610 42.50 1.32 26.04
CA ALA A 610 42.41 2.75 25.72
C ALA A 610 43.78 3.43 25.75
N MET A 611 44.62 3.13 26.75
CA MET A 611 45.98 3.64 26.84
C MET A 611 46.87 3.18 25.68
N LYS A 612 46.79 1.91 25.27
CA LYS A 612 47.50 1.39 24.08
C LYS A 612 47.18 2.21 22.84
N ARG A 613 45.90 2.60 22.65
CA ARG A 613 45.51 3.48 21.53
C ARG A 613 46.06 4.91 21.65
N MET A 614 46.10 5.46 22.86
CA MET A 614 46.69 6.79 23.09
C MET A 614 48.20 6.77 22.83
N VAL A 615 48.91 5.74 23.30
CA VAL A 615 50.34 5.53 23.04
C VAL A 615 50.62 5.49 21.53
N PHE A 616 49.79 4.82 20.74
CA PHE A 616 49.90 4.85 19.27
C PHE A 616 49.62 6.23 18.65
N ARG A 617 48.67 6.98 19.21
CA ARG A 617 48.31 8.32 18.73
C ARG A 617 49.44 9.32 18.93
N TYR A 618 50.15 9.22 20.05
CA TYR A 618 51.25 10.13 20.42
C TYR A 618 52.65 9.54 20.19
N LYS A 619 52.76 8.45 19.43
CA LYS A 619 54.01 7.70 19.22
C LYS A 619 55.23 8.56 18.82
N SER A 620 55.02 9.67 18.11
CA SER A 620 56.10 10.57 17.67
C SER A 620 56.76 11.33 18.82
N GLN A 621 56.12 11.40 19.98
CA GLN A 621 56.63 12.08 21.18
C GLN A 621 57.27 11.11 22.19
N ILE A 622 57.24 9.80 21.92
CA ILE A 622 57.66 8.77 22.87
C ILE A 622 59.04 8.22 22.45
N PRO A 623 60.11 8.44 23.25
CA PRO A 623 61.43 7.88 22.97
C PRO A 623 61.40 6.35 22.93
N GLU A 624 62.20 5.74 22.05
CA GLU A 624 62.28 4.28 21.90
C GLU A 624 60.93 3.58 21.69
N PHE A 625 59.93 4.28 21.14
CA PHE A 625 58.57 3.78 20.97
C PHE A 625 58.51 2.38 20.37
N GLU A 626 59.25 2.10 19.28
CA GLU A 626 59.21 0.80 18.61
C GLU A 626 59.67 -0.33 19.54
N ARG A 627 60.70 -0.10 20.36
CA ARG A 627 61.20 -1.08 21.35
C ARG A 627 60.21 -1.31 22.50
N LEU A 628 59.62 -0.24 23.03
CA LEU A 628 58.63 -0.32 24.11
C LEU A 628 57.30 -0.93 23.62
N ALA A 629 56.93 -0.65 22.37
CA ALA A 629 55.78 -1.23 21.68
C ALA A 629 55.96 -2.75 21.50
N GLU A 630 57.16 -3.21 21.14
CA GLU A 630 57.49 -4.65 21.08
C GLU A 630 57.32 -5.36 22.42
N GLN A 631 57.78 -4.75 23.50
CA GLN A 631 57.62 -5.30 24.86
C GLN A 631 56.15 -5.43 25.28
N LEU A 632 55.27 -4.57 24.76
CA LEU A 632 53.83 -4.60 25.01
C LEU A 632 53.03 -5.43 24.00
N GLY A 633 53.72 -6.15 23.10
CA GLY A 633 53.10 -6.94 22.05
C GLY A 633 52.35 -6.11 21.01
N LEU A 634 52.71 -4.84 20.84
CA LEU A 634 52.09 -3.88 19.92
C LEU A 634 52.72 -3.94 18.52
N ASN A 635 53.02 -5.14 17.97
CA ASN A 635 53.64 -5.28 16.65
C ASN A 635 52.63 -5.47 15.49
N LYS A 636 52.91 -4.78 14.38
CA LYS A 636 52.04 -4.57 13.20
C LYS A 636 51.49 -5.86 12.56
N LYS A 637 50.15 -6.02 12.60
CA LYS A 637 49.27 -6.39 11.48
C LYS A 637 47.81 -6.21 11.89
N GLY A 638 47.11 -5.21 11.34
CA GLY A 638 45.66 -5.08 11.55
C GLY A 638 45.07 -3.74 11.12
N LYS A 639 44.60 -3.67 9.87
CA LYS A 639 43.58 -2.73 9.34
C LYS A 639 43.61 -1.29 9.88
N GLY A 640 44.49 -0.46 9.33
CA GLY A 640 44.51 0.98 9.61
C GLY A 640 44.85 1.87 8.40
N GLU A 641 44.80 1.33 7.18
CA GLU A 641 45.17 2.04 5.95
C GLU A 641 43.96 2.21 5.00
N LYS A 642 42.79 2.50 5.56
CA LYS A 642 41.58 2.79 4.76
C LYS A 642 40.91 4.15 5.01
N ASP A 643 41.40 4.98 5.93
CA ASP A 643 40.78 6.29 6.22
C ASP A 643 41.57 7.51 5.71
N GLY A 644 42.66 7.30 4.96
CA GLY A 644 43.48 8.38 4.39
C GLY A 644 43.06 8.87 2.99
N LYS A 645 42.05 8.26 2.35
CA LYS A 645 41.65 8.59 0.96
C LYS A 645 40.27 9.25 0.81
N ARG A 646 39.64 9.69 1.91
CA ARG A 646 38.33 10.37 1.87
C ARG A 646 38.35 11.87 2.20
N ALA A 647 39.51 12.46 2.44
CA ALA A 647 39.66 13.89 2.73
C ALA A 647 40.30 14.73 1.59
N ALA A 648 40.58 14.12 0.43
CA ALA A 648 41.20 14.81 -0.71
C ALA A 648 40.30 14.91 -1.95
N HIS A 649 38.97 14.80 -1.80
CA HIS A 649 38.01 14.93 -2.91
C HIS A 649 36.81 15.82 -2.57
N VAL A 650 37.03 16.86 -1.76
CA VAL A 650 36.13 18.02 -1.60
C VAL A 650 37.00 19.26 -1.43
N ALA A 651 37.75 19.57 -2.49
CA ALA A 651 38.44 20.86 -2.70
C ALA A 651 38.96 20.91 -4.14
N GLN A 652 38.10 20.61 -5.11
CA GLN A 652 38.23 20.94 -6.54
C GLN A 652 36.91 20.55 -7.22
N GLU A 653 35.92 21.42 -7.04
CA GLU A 653 34.87 21.83 -7.99
C GLU A 653 34.04 22.95 -7.34
#